data_AF-A0A409VMS4-F1
#
_entry.id   AF-A0A409VMS4-F1
#
_cell.length_a   1.000
_cell.length_b   1.000
_cell.length_c   1.000
_cell.angle_alpha   90.00
_cell.angle_beta   90.00
_cell.angle_gamma   90.00
#
_symmetry.space_group_name_H-M   'P 1'
#
loop_
_entity.id
_entity.type
_entity.pdbx_description
1 polymer ?
#
loop_
_entity_poly.entity_id
_entity_poly.type
_entity_poly.pdbx_seq_one_letter_code
_entity_poly.pdbx_strand_id
1 'polypeptide(L)'
;MINQSQRQGAHTPQGRVTAISAAPTPAARPTIDNARFFQQFFASTQPSSSSSSTSHPATGYSEAHGKYDQERQRWSSTAYKVPPVPRAKSGQLPLRAQTSIEINVLFCATYQPEGEAKPAKTQHIREGMAVDYSISPLALFDFAKSTLLTELTKWSRTFAWDLSDVTLRETATWQDVLKVDLSVPYFSNRFLKRKPGSKSDGSLMVVPPKLPIEFCLLLDEEQWLSAEKFVQDPIASSQSTTSVRPVTPDVVLKRKMPPSPEQLRSPVKPSLPKRQNISDSNTIPIVPFSELIEEGSAKSVQKEFKQLSLDQVKKGIAIGGQKAITRQRKEYTVSCQMINDIHFAKLCGDADDGSARIIDESKTYMGFITYEKNNYSLGKGTFKTATVATLTWASSPPLEGLSARTSSETAVALKRPYDDSYGTFKIHRFNFADEYRKVLIEGTLLGWASSLLHFAYDFIDDFMSRRPPSKDPFPIQVPRLRFVKAAIARSVRGTGPENSPNKAPKDPSSQSQTPGHAYLLEELLPANTPFIKYIQNADAVPLQTPDEDGYDTGIFLCFIQHLQYNLTHGQAFPSVSWSTHLRSTDYFTLGAGLLLTDPQVMTHPSLAKGSGSLFGEGNVQEAFKAFPAQHCCNRYCDWFNLEKLGENVIDSE
;
A
#
# COMPACT_ATOMS: atom_id res chain seq x y z
N MET A 1 36.44 17.24 -43.82
CA MET A 1 35.29 17.87 -44.50
C MET A 1 34.12 17.87 -43.55
N ILE A 2 33.58 19.05 -43.23
CA ILE A 2 32.48 19.23 -42.26
C ILE A 2 31.24 19.63 -43.08
N ASN A 3 30.09 18.99 -42.82
CA ASN A 3 28.88 19.21 -43.61
C ASN A 3 28.11 20.46 -43.13
N GLN A 4 27.47 21.15 -44.07
CA GLN A 4 27.04 22.55 -43.93
C GLN A 4 25.69 22.73 -43.21
N SER A 5 25.12 21.67 -42.64
CA SER A 5 23.83 21.68 -41.92
C SER A 5 23.93 21.87 -40.40
N GLN A 6 25.13 21.94 -39.82
CA GLN A 6 25.35 22.17 -38.38
C GLN A 6 25.62 23.65 -38.02
N ARG A 7 25.20 24.59 -38.87
CA ARG A 7 25.22 26.03 -38.56
C ARG A 7 23.81 26.60 -38.79
N GLN A 8 23.26 27.23 -37.74
CA GLN A 8 21.96 27.91 -37.62
C GLN A 8 20.81 27.04 -37.08
N GLY A 9 20.08 27.57 -36.08
CA GLY A 9 18.83 27.02 -35.55
C GLY A 9 18.91 26.59 -34.07
N ALA A 10 18.41 27.42 -33.16
CA ALA A 10 18.32 27.09 -31.73
C ALA A 10 17.13 26.15 -31.43
N HIS A 11 17.31 25.24 -30.47
CA HIS A 11 16.20 24.48 -29.90
C HIS A 11 15.61 25.21 -28.69
N THR A 12 14.35 25.63 -28.78
CA THR A 12 13.49 25.94 -27.63
C THR A 12 12.43 24.83 -27.45
N PRO A 13 12.15 24.36 -26.23
CA PRO A 13 11.25 23.24 -26.01
C PRO A 13 9.82 23.70 -25.70
N GLN A 14 8.91 23.66 -26.68
CA GLN A 14 7.47 23.87 -26.45
C GLN A 14 6.60 23.30 -27.58
N GLY A 15 6.31 21.99 -27.52
CA GLY A 15 5.35 21.32 -28.41
C GLY A 15 3.92 21.40 -27.89
N ARG A 16 3.28 22.58 -27.93
CA ARG A 16 1.82 22.72 -27.73
C ARG A 16 1.16 23.34 -28.96
N VAL A 17 0.13 22.67 -29.45
CA VAL A 17 -0.77 23.20 -30.48
C VAL A 17 -1.88 23.97 -29.78
N THR A 18 -1.93 25.28 -29.98
CA THR A 18 -3.01 26.14 -29.48
C THR A 18 -4.04 26.35 -30.59
N ALA A 19 -5.30 26.05 -30.33
CA ALA A 19 -6.38 26.38 -31.25
C ALA A 19 -6.63 27.90 -31.24
N ILE A 20 -6.47 28.55 -32.39
CA ILE A 20 -6.82 29.96 -32.57
C ILE A 20 -8.31 30.03 -32.89
N SER A 21 -9.11 30.57 -31.97
CA SER A 21 -10.50 30.95 -32.25
C SER A 21 -10.55 32.40 -32.74
N ALA A 22 -11.11 32.63 -33.92
CA ALA A 22 -11.30 33.97 -34.46
C ALA A 22 -12.45 34.68 -33.72
N ALA A 23 -12.19 35.87 -33.20
CA ALA A 23 -13.20 36.69 -32.54
C ALA A 23 -14.11 37.41 -33.55
N PRO A 24 -15.44 37.36 -33.38
CA PRO A 24 -16.35 38.30 -34.04
C PRO A 24 -16.56 39.56 -33.19
N THR A 25 -16.66 40.70 -33.89
CA THR A 25 -16.89 42.06 -33.38
C THR A 25 -18.21 42.16 -32.58
N PRO A 26 -18.30 42.97 -31.51
CA PRO A 26 -19.46 42.97 -30.62
C PRO A 26 -20.71 43.63 -31.26
N ALA A 27 -21.77 42.84 -31.41
CA ALA A 27 -23.13 43.36 -31.59
C ALA A 27 -23.82 43.57 -30.23
N ALA A 28 -24.64 44.62 -30.12
CA ALA A 28 -25.29 45.01 -28.87
C ALA A 28 -26.22 43.92 -28.31
N ARG A 29 -26.15 43.67 -27.00
CA ARG A 29 -27.05 42.73 -26.31
C ARG A 29 -28.39 43.40 -25.99
N PRO A 30 -29.54 42.77 -26.28
CA PRO A 30 -30.84 43.23 -25.78
C PRO A 30 -30.97 42.97 -24.27
N THR A 31 -31.72 43.84 -23.58
CA THR A 31 -31.96 43.79 -22.14
C THR A 31 -32.95 42.69 -21.73
N ILE A 32 -32.78 42.14 -20.52
CA ILE A 32 -33.50 40.98 -20.00
C ILE A 32 -34.82 41.41 -19.36
N ASP A 33 -35.77 41.91 -20.16
CA ASP A 33 -37.11 42.31 -19.71
C ASP A 33 -38.20 41.98 -20.76
N ASN A 34 -38.20 40.75 -21.29
CA ASN A 34 -39.28 40.30 -22.19
C ASN A 34 -39.68 38.82 -21.96
N ALA A 35 -40.66 38.64 -21.08
CA ALA A 35 -41.18 37.32 -20.68
C ALA A 35 -41.89 36.53 -21.80
N ARG A 36 -42.09 37.09 -23.00
CA ARG A 36 -42.75 36.39 -24.12
C ARG A 36 -41.84 35.46 -24.93
N PHE A 37 -40.51 35.58 -24.81
CA PHE A 37 -39.57 34.81 -25.64
C PHE A 37 -39.63 33.29 -25.38
N PHE A 38 -39.84 32.86 -24.13
CA PHE A 38 -39.84 31.44 -23.76
C PHE A 38 -41.16 30.69 -24.04
N GLN A 39 -42.28 31.39 -24.27
CA GLN A 39 -43.57 30.73 -24.54
C GLN A 39 -43.71 30.19 -25.97
N GLN A 40 -42.87 30.63 -26.92
CA GLN A 40 -42.91 30.15 -28.30
C GLN A 40 -42.03 28.90 -28.53
N PHE A 41 -41.08 28.60 -27.64
CA PHE A 41 -40.09 27.52 -27.86
C PHE A 41 -40.61 26.10 -27.57
N PHE A 42 -41.75 25.96 -26.88
CA PHE A 42 -42.32 24.67 -26.48
C PHE A 42 -43.72 24.38 -27.06
N ALA A 43 -44.21 25.24 -27.97
CA ALA A 43 -45.60 25.23 -28.43
C ALA A 43 -45.79 24.75 -29.89
N SER A 44 -44.98 23.80 -30.38
CA SER A 44 -45.27 23.12 -31.66
C SER A 44 -44.56 21.76 -31.85
N THR A 45 -45.19 20.67 -31.39
CA THR A 45 -44.89 19.32 -31.90
C THR A 45 -46.17 18.47 -31.95
N GLN A 46 -46.79 18.46 -33.11
CA GLN A 46 -47.78 17.47 -33.56
C GLN A 46 -47.27 16.94 -34.91
N PRO A 47 -47.32 15.62 -35.18
CA PRO A 47 -46.70 15.06 -36.37
C PRO A 47 -47.61 15.19 -37.58
N SER A 48 -47.10 15.75 -38.68
CA SER A 48 -47.71 15.59 -40.00
C SER A 48 -46.68 15.09 -41.02
N SER A 49 -47.09 14.08 -41.77
CA SER A 49 -46.29 13.42 -42.80
C SER A 49 -46.24 14.26 -44.07
N SER A 50 -45.05 14.64 -44.54
CA SER A 50 -44.82 14.82 -45.97
C SER A 50 -43.33 14.69 -46.31
N SER A 51 -43.07 14.11 -47.47
CA SER A 51 -41.74 13.83 -48.01
C SER A 51 -41.17 15.01 -48.79
N SER A 52 -39.95 15.42 -48.49
CA SER A 52 -39.05 16.02 -49.48
C SER A 52 -37.59 15.77 -49.11
N SER A 53 -36.80 15.33 -50.08
CA SER A 53 -35.41 14.92 -49.89
C SER A 53 -34.45 16.05 -50.29
N THR A 54 -33.81 16.68 -49.30
CA THR A 54 -32.65 17.54 -49.51
C THR A 54 -31.44 16.96 -48.80
N SER A 55 -30.41 16.61 -49.57
CA SER A 55 -29.20 15.95 -49.09
C SER A 55 -28.28 16.93 -48.35
N HIS A 56 -28.12 16.76 -47.04
CA HIS A 56 -27.01 17.38 -46.31
C HIS A 56 -25.69 16.63 -46.57
N PRO A 57 -24.54 17.33 -46.68
CA PRO A 57 -23.25 16.68 -46.82
C PRO A 57 -22.86 15.99 -45.51
N ALA A 58 -22.42 14.74 -45.58
CA ALA A 58 -21.96 13.99 -44.43
C ALA A 58 -20.68 14.63 -43.85
N THR A 59 -20.67 14.88 -42.54
CA THR A 59 -19.47 15.20 -41.76
C THR A 59 -18.56 13.97 -41.70
N GLY A 60 -17.73 13.81 -42.73
CA GLY A 60 -16.75 12.74 -42.83
C GLY A 60 -15.61 12.90 -41.82
N TYR A 61 -15.13 11.76 -41.31
CA TYR A 61 -13.89 11.69 -40.54
C TYR A 61 -12.71 12.21 -41.38
N SER A 62 -11.80 12.97 -40.77
CA SER A 62 -10.66 13.55 -41.47
C SER A 62 -9.70 12.49 -42.02
N GLU A 63 -8.93 12.82 -43.06
CA GLU A 63 -7.93 11.92 -43.69
C GLU A 63 -6.93 11.28 -42.69
N ALA A 64 -6.75 11.89 -41.52
CA ALA A 64 -5.94 11.33 -40.44
C ALA A 64 -6.46 9.96 -39.95
N HIS A 65 -7.78 9.74 -39.94
CA HIS A 65 -8.36 8.46 -39.49
C HIS A 65 -8.05 7.31 -40.45
N GLY A 66 -7.94 7.58 -41.75
CA GLY A 66 -7.59 6.57 -42.76
C GLY A 66 -6.15 6.03 -42.67
N LYS A 67 -5.27 6.71 -41.91
CA LYS A 67 -3.87 6.31 -41.70
C LYS A 67 -3.66 5.51 -40.40
N TYR A 68 -4.66 5.45 -39.53
CA TYR A 68 -4.54 4.86 -38.19
C TYR A 68 -4.12 3.39 -38.21
N ASP A 69 -4.72 2.56 -39.08
CA ASP A 69 -4.35 1.15 -39.19
C ASP A 69 -2.94 0.95 -39.80
N GLN A 70 -2.47 1.87 -40.65
CA GLN A 70 -1.12 1.83 -41.20
C GLN A 70 -0.07 2.20 -40.13
N GLU A 71 -0.34 3.20 -39.29
CA GLU A 71 0.54 3.53 -38.16
C GLU A 71 0.55 2.43 -37.10
N ARG A 72 -0.60 1.82 -36.82
CA ARG A 72 -0.73 0.67 -35.91
C ARG A 72 0.02 -0.57 -36.41
N GLN A 73 -0.04 -0.88 -37.72
CA GLN A 73 0.79 -1.95 -38.32
C GLN A 73 2.28 -1.58 -38.35
N ARG A 74 2.64 -0.32 -38.60
CA ARG A 74 4.02 0.15 -38.53
C ARG A 74 4.58 -0.08 -37.13
N TRP A 75 3.88 0.39 -36.09
CA TRP A 75 4.31 0.22 -34.69
C TRP A 75 4.45 -1.24 -34.29
N SER A 76 3.49 -2.12 -34.63
CA SER A 76 3.61 -3.55 -34.33
C SER A 76 4.80 -4.20 -35.04
N SER A 77 5.12 -3.78 -36.27
CA SER A 77 6.28 -4.29 -37.03
C SER A 77 7.63 -3.81 -36.49
N THR A 78 7.69 -2.66 -35.81
CA THR A 78 8.91 -2.10 -35.22
C THR A 78 9.13 -2.50 -33.76
N ALA A 79 8.07 -2.68 -32.97
CA ALA A 79 8.15 -2.97 -31.53
C ALA A 79 8.89 -4.28 -31.19
N TYR A 80 8.96 -5.23 -32.14
CA TYR A 80 9.58 -6.55 -31.94
C TYR A 80 10.88 -6.76 -32.73
N LYS A 81 11.41 -5.74 -33.42
CA LYS A 81 12.72 -5.82 -34.06
C LYS A 81 13.82 -5.55 -33.04
N VAL A 82 14.31 -6.62 -32.41
CA VAL A 82 15.51 -6.59 -31.56
C VAL A 82 16.68 -6.05 -32.39
N PRO A 83 17.36 -4.96 -31.96
CA PRO A 83 18.54 -4.46 -32.66
C PRO A 83 19.65 -5.53 -32.69
N PRO A 84 20.48 -5.58 -33.75
CA PRO A 84 21.64 -6.46 -33.77
C PRO A 84 22.59 -6.07 -32.63
N VAL A 85 22.65 -6.92 -31.60
CA VAL A 85 23.45 -6.67 -30.40
C VAL A 85 24.94 -6.67 -30.78
N PRO A 86 25.68 -5.56 -30.58
CA PRO A 86 27.12 -5.57 -30.76
C PRO A 86 27.74 -6.55 -29.75
N ARG A 87 28.73 -7.35 -30.18
CA ARG A 87 29.42 -8.33 -29.31
C ARG A 87 29.84 -7.65 -28.00
N ALA A 88 29.23 -8.07 -26.89
CA ALA A 88 29.59 -7.59 -25.57
C ALA A 88 31.07 -7.88 -25.32
N LYS A 89 31.80 -6.89 -24.79
CA LYS A 89 33.15 -7.11 -24.26
C LYS A 89 33.05 -8.07 -23.08
N SER A 90 34.03 -8.98 -22.95
CA SER A 90 34.07 -9.96 -21.87
C SER A 90 34.02 -9.28 -20.51
N GLY A 91 32.95 -9.52 -19.74
CA GLY A 91 32.78 -9.00 -18.38
C GLY A 91 31.40 -8.44 -18.05
N GLN A 92 30.60 -8.02 -19.04
CA GLN A 92 29.23 -7.56 -18.77
C GLN A 92 28.28 -8.71 -18.42
N LEU A 93 27.58 -8.58 -17.29
CA LEU A 93 26.43 -9.42 -16.93
C LEU A 93 25.34 -9.27 -18.00
N PRO A 94 24.72 -10.38 -18.48
CA PRO A 94 23.62 -10.29 -19.44
C PRO A 94 22.45 -9.48 -18.88
N LEU A 95 21.82 -8.64 -19.71
CA LEU A 95 20.69 -7.78 -19.31
C LEU A 95 19.53 -8.55 -18.63
N ARG A 96 19.37 -9.85 -18.95
CA ARG A 96 18.36 -10.74 -18.34
C ARG A 96 18.73 -11.28 -16.94
N ALA A 97 19.93 -11.01 -16.44
CA ALA A 97 20.35 -11.31 -15.08
C ALA A 97 20.22 -10.10 -14.14
N GLN A 98 19.69 -8.97 -14.64
CA GLN A 98 19.46 -7.73 -13.89
C GLN A 98 18.05 -7.68 -13.24
N THR A 99 17.52 -8.81 -12.79
CA THR A 99 16.54 -8.77 -11.69
C THR A 99 17.31 -8.31 -10.45
N SER A 100 16.77 -7.37 -9.66
CA SER A 100 17.42 -6.86 -8.44
C SER A 100 17.96 -8.01 -7.59
N ILE A 101 19.27 -8.03 -7.37
CA ILE A 101 19.93 -9.09 -6.60
C ILE A 101 20.18 -8.52 -5.22
N GLU A 102 19.34 -8.91 -4.27
CA GLU A 102 19.44 -8.44 -2.90
C GLU A 102 20.64 -9.07 -2.18
N ILE A 103 21.39 -8.23 -1.49
CA ILE A 103 22.48 -8.57 -0.56
C ILE A 103 22.01 -8.22 0.84
N ASN A 104 22.00 -9.20 1.75
CA ASN A 104 21.69 -8.94 3.15
C ASN A 104 22.89 -8.26 3.83
N VAL A 105 22.63 -7.16 4.50
CA VAL A 105 23.60 -6.37 5.28
C VAL A 105 23.11 -6.22 6.71
N LEU A 106 24.05 -6.08 7.64
CA LEU A 106 23.76 -5.82 9.05
C LEU A 106 24.48 -4.54 9.44
N PHE A 107 23.72 -3.46 9.65
CA PHE A 107 24.25 -2.21 10.16
C PHE A 107 24.33 -2.26 11.69
N CYS A 108 25.38 -1.69 12.27
CA CYS A 108 25.48 -1.49 13.71
C CYS A 108 26.08 -0.12 14.04
N ALA A 109 25.69 0.46 15.17
CA ALA A 109 26.35 1.65 15.70
C ALA A 109 27.56 1.25 16.55
N THR A 110 28.65 1.98 16.42
CA THR A 110 29.90 1.80 17.19
C THR A 110 30.56 3.14 17.42
N TYR A 111 31.34 3.29 18.48
CA TYR A 111 32.27 4.41 18.66
C TYR A 111 33.68 3.85 18.80
N GLN A 112 34.71 4.69 18.63
CA GLN A 112 36.11 4.29 18.84
C GLN A 112 36.67 5.08 20.02
N PRO A 113 36.96 4.44 21.17
CA PRO A 113 37.53 5.12 22.32
C PRO A 113 38.91 5.72 22.02
N GLU A 114 39.21 6.88 22.60
CA GLU A 114 40.50 7.54 22.45
C GLU A 114 41.64 6.63 22.94
N GLY A 115 42.63 6.42 22.07
CA GLY A 115 43.75 5.52 22.33
C GLY A 115 43.45 4.03 22.07
N GLU A 116 42.21 3.60 21.84
CA GLU A 116 41.91 2.22 21.46
C GLU A 116 42.02 1.99 19.95
N ALA A 117 42.76 0.94 19.57
CA ALA A 117 42.93 0.53 18.17
C ALA A 117 41.71 -0.19 17.56
N LYS A 118 40.65 -0.41 18.33
CA LYS A 118 39.43 -1.11 17.92
C LYS A 118 38.20 -0.33 18.37
N PRO A 119 37.10 -0.37 17.61
CA PRO A 119 35.84 0.22 18.03
C PRO A 119 35.25 -0.53 19.24
N ALA A 120 34.66 0.21 20.16
CA ALA A 120 33.76 -0.34 21.16
C ALA A 120 32.47 -0.81 20.47
N LYS A 121 32.10 -2.09 20.66
CA LYS A 121 30.85 -2.64 20.11
C LYS A 121 29.69 -2.26 21.02
N THR A 122 28.80 -1.40 20.53
CA THR A 122 27.48 -1.25 21.15
C THR A 122 26.73 -2.57 20.94
N GLN A 123 26.17 -3.13 22.01
CA GLN A 123 25.47 -4.42 21.94
C GLN A 123 24.02 -4.29 21.46
N HIS A 124 23.48 -3.06 21.45
CA HIS A 124 22.03 -2.82 21.43
C HIS A 124 21.49 -2.20 20.14
N ILE A 125 22.35 -1.63 19.28
CA ILE A 125 21.91 -0.89 18.09
C ILE A 125 22.42 -1.61 16.83
N ARG A 126 21.55 -2.47 16.28
CA ARG A 126 21.82 -3.35 15.13
C ARG A 126 20.55 -3.49 14.29
N GLU A 127 20.64 -3.28 12.98
CA GLU A 127 19.50 -3.38 12.06
C GLU A 127 19.88 -4.14 10.79
N GLY A 128 19.03 -5.09 10.37
CA GLY A 128 19.32 -6.04 9.30
C GLY A 128 18.52 -5.75 8.05
N MET A 129 19.15 -5.18 7.02
CA MET A 129 18.48 -4.74 5.78
C MET A 129 18.92 -5.53 4.53
N ALA A 130 18.05 -5.58 3.53
CA ALA A 130 18.39 -6.05 2.19
C ALA A 130 18.68 -4.83 1.30
N VAL A 131 19.80 -4.83 0.58
CA VAL A 131 20.19 -3.77 -0.35
C VAL A 131 20.48 -4.34 -1.74
N ASP A 132 20.27 -3.57 -2.79
CA ASP A 132 20.56 -4.03 -4.15
C ASP A 132 22.07 -4.22 -4.37
N TYR A 133 22.46 -5.28 -5.08
CA TYR A 133 23.86 -5.57 -5.45
C TYR A 133 24.54 -4.41 -6.19
N SER A 134 23.78 -3.62 -6.95
CA SER A 134 24.27 -2.45 -7.70
C SER A 134 24.28 -1.14 -6.89
N ILE A 135 24.00 -1.16 -5.58
CA ILE A 135 24.05 0.03 -4.71
C ILE A 135 25.41 0.72 -4.78
N SER A 136 25.40 2.04 -5.01
CA SER A 136 26.63 2.84 -4.99
C SER A 136 27.12 3.01 -3.54
N PRO A 137 28.43 3.26 -3.33
CA PRO A 137 28.95 3.41 -1.96
C PRO A 137 28.31 4.59 -1.21
N LEU A 138 27.99 5.69 -1.90
CA LEU A 138 27.27 6.83 -1.33
C LEU A 138 25.83 6.46 -0.94
N ALA A 139 25.08 5.77 -1.82
CA ALA A 139 23.73 5.34 -1.51
C ALA A 139 23.70 4.33 -0.34
N LEU A 140 24.72 3.45 -0.24
CA LEU A 140 24.88 2.53 0.90
C LEU A 140 25.16 3.28 2.21
N PHE A 141 25.96 4.35 2.16
CA PHE A 141 26.25 5.23 3.29
C PHE A 141 25.00 5.97 3.79
N ASP A 142 24.26 6.64 2.89
CA ASP A 142 23.04 7.37 3.23
C ASP A 142 21.92 6.43 3.75
N PHE A 143 21.82 5.23 3.16
CA PHE A 143 20.90 4.19 3.61
C PHE A 143 21.26 3.66 5.01
N ALA A 144 22.54 3.44 5.30
CA ALA A 144 22.99 3.04 6.64
C ALA A 144 22.71 4.13 7.69
N LYS A 145 22.96 5.40 7.35
CA LYS A 145 22.72 6.55 8.25
C LYS A 145 21.23 6.70 8.59
N SER A 146 20.36 6.70 7.59
CA SER A 146 18.91 6.81 7.80
C SER A 146 18.33 5.64 8.59
N THR A 147 18.82 4.41 8.31
CA THR A 147 18.44 3.21 9.05
C THR A 147 18.87 3.29 10.52
N LEU A 148 20.16 3.54 10.79
CA LEU A 148 20.68 3.58 12.16
C LEU A 148 20.22 4.80 12.97
N LEU A 149 19.96 5.96 12.35
CA LEU A 149 19.39 7.12 13.02
C LEU A 149 18.05 6.78 13.68
N THR A 150 17.24 5.95 13.01
CA THR A 150 15.96 5.48 13.55
C THR A 150 16.15 4.67 14.83
N GLU A 151 17.12 3.75 14.86
CA GLU A 151 17.42 2.94 16.06
C GLU A 151 18.12 3.76 17.17
N LEU A 152 19.01 4.67 16.80
CA LEU A 152 19.66 5.62 17.73
C LEU A 152 18.63 6.52 18.45
N THR A 153 17.63 7.02 17.71
CA THR A 153 16.53 7.84 18.25
C THR A 153 15.55 7.03 19.10
N LYS A 154 15.34 5.74 18.78
CA LYS A 154 14.54 4.83 19.64
C LYS A 154 15.25 4.55 20.97
N TRP A 155 16.57 4.32 20.94
CA TRP A 155 17.38 4.03 22.12
C TRP A 155 17.51 5.24 23.05
N SER A 156 17.87 6.41 22.51
CA SER A 156 17.96 7.67 23.25
C SER A 156 16.94 8.68 22.70
N ARG A 157 15.70 8.57 23.21
CA ARG A 157 14.61 9.48 22.83
C ARG A 157 14.99 10.93 23.17
N THR A 158 14.76 11.83 22.21
CA THR A 158 15.09 13.27 22.28
C THR A 158 16.57 13.66 22.37
N PHE A 159 17.52 12.72 22.30
CA PHE A 159 18.93 13.08 22.10
C PHE A 159 19.16 13.48 20.65
N ALA A 160 19.80 14.63 20.44
CA ALA A 160 20.08 15.17 19.12
C ALA A 160 21.38 14.56 18.54
N TRP A 161 21.24 13.44 17.84
CA TRP A 161 22.34 12.79 17.13
C TRP A 161 22.81 13.65 15.94
N ASP A 162 24.03 14.18 16.01
CA ASP A 162 24.69 14.76 14.85
C ASP A 162 25.42 13.67 14.06
N LEU A 163 24.89 13.34 12.89
CA LEU A 163 25.49 12.39 11.96
C LEU A 163 26.26 13.09 10.82
N SER A 164 26.78 14.30 11.03
CA SER A 164 27.55 15.02 10.02
C SER A 164 28.90 14.35 9.73
N ASP A 165 29.70 14.04 10.76
CA ASP A 165 31.07 13.52 10.66
C ASP A 165 31.22 12.00 10.92
N VAL A 166 30.18 11.22 10.61
CA VAL A 166 30.18 9.76 10.83
C VAL A 166 30.80 8.99 9.67
N THR A 167 31.56 7.94 9.97
CA THR A 167 32.17 7.06 8.96
C THR A 167 31.48 5.69 8.92
N LEU A 168 31.06 5.20 7.76
CA LEU A 168 30.61 3.80 7.61
C LEU A 168 31.79 2.92 7.20
N ARG A 169 32.05 1.83 7.94
CA ARG A 169 33.06 0.82 7.58
C ARG A 169 32.46 -0.57 7.47
N GLU A 170 33.00 -1.39 6.59
CA GLU A 170 32.72 -2.84 6.60
C GLU A 170 33.54 -3.52 7.70
N THR A 171 32.87 -4.19 8.63
CA THR A 171 33.48 -4.77 9.84
C THR A 171 34.51 -5.86 9.53
N ALA A 172 34.35 -6.60 8.42
CA ALA A 172 35.22 -7.70 8.03
C ALA A 172 36.56 -7.25 7.41
N THR A 173 36.58 -6.10 6.75
CA THR A 173 37.76 -5.56 6.02
C THR A 173 38.31 -4.29 6.65
N TRP A 174 37.57 -3.68 7.57
CA TRP A 174 37.79 -2.34 8.12
C TRP A 174 37.84 -1.22 7.05
N GLN A 175 37.30 -1.51 5.87
CA GLN A 175 37.29 -0.58 4.73
C GLN A 175 36.18 0.45 4.91
N ASP A 176 36.58 1.72 4.83
CA ASP A 176 35.68 2.87 4.75
C ASP A 176 34.92 2.87 3.42
N VAL A 177 33.59 2.88 3.51
CA VAL A 177 32.69 2.77 2.36
C VAL A 177 32.84 3.95 1.40
N LEU A 178 33.13 5.16 1.90
CA LEU A 178 33.27 6.36 1.05
C LEU A 178 34.68 6.52 0.46
N LYS A 179 35.65 5.70 0.89
CA LYS A 179 37.02 5.69 0.33
C LYS A 179 37.24 4.66 -0.79
N VAL A 180 36.18 3.96 -1.22
CA VAL A 180 36.21 3.11 -2.43
C VAL A 180 35.91 3.93 -3.69
N ASP A 181 36.09 3.36 -4.87
CA ASP A 181 35.70 4.00 -6.12
C ASP A 181 34.17 4.21 -6.17
N LEU A 182 33.74 5.46 -5.96
CA LEU A 182 32.34 5.86 -5.94
C LEU A 182 31.61 5.67 -7.28
N SER A 183 32.35 5.50 -8.39
CA SER A 183 31.78 5.25 -9.72
C SER A 183 31.36 3.79 -9.95
N VAL A 184 31.76 2.89 -9.03
CA VAL A 184 31.52 1.45 -9.13
C VAL A 184 30.60 1.01 -7.98
N PRO A 185 29.58 0.16 -8.22
CA PRO A 185 28.75 -0.39 -7.15
C PRO A 185 29.57 -1.07 -6.05
N TYR A 186 29.18 -0.90 -4.79
CA TYR A 186 29.98 -1.35 -3.65
C TYR A 186 30.20 -2.88 -3.62
N PHE A 187 29.23 -3.65 -4.11
CA PHE A 187 29.34 -5.11 -4.23
C PHE A 187 29.84 -5.59 -5.61
N SER A 188 30.19 -4.68 -6.52
CA SER A 188 30.69 -5.03 -7.85
C SER A 188 31.88 -5.98 -7.79
N ASN A 189 31.86 -7.03 -8.62
CA ASN A 189 32.82 -8.14 -8.64
C ASN A 189 32.86 -9.01 -7.37
N ARG A 190 32.41 -8.51 -6.23
CA ARG A 190 32.17 -9.32 -5.02
C ARG A 190 31.04 -10.30 -5.33
N PHE A 191 31.10 -11.48 -4.72
CA PHE A 191 30.10 -12.55 -4.84
C PHE A 191 29.87 -13.15 -6.24
N LEU A 192 30.61 -12.71 -7.27
CA LEU A 192 30.58 -13.36 -8.59
C LEU A 192 31.23 -14.74 -8.51
N LYS A 193 30.50 -15.78 -8.94
CA LYS A 193 30.99 -17.15 -9.10
C LYS A 193 30.71 -17.65 -10.51
N ARG A 194 31.58 -18.50 -11.04
CA ARG A 194 31.31 -19.20 -12.31
C ARG A 194 30.05 -20.03 -12.18
N LYS A 195 29.15 -19.91 -13.16
CA LYS A 195 27.88 -20.64 -13.17
C LYS A 195 28.14 -22.15 -13.22
N PRO A 196 27.59 -22.97 -12.30
CA PRO A 196 27.80 -24.41 -12.33
C PRO A 196 27.40 -25.02 -13.68
N GLY A 197 28.33 -25.75 -14.29
CA GLY A 197 28.17 -26.38 -15.61
C GLY A 197 28.62 -25.54 -16.81
N SER A 198 28.91 -24.24 -16.66
CA SER A 198 29.22 -23.36 -17.79
C SER A 198 30.73 -23.38 -18.17
N LYS A 199 31.25 -24.58 -18.48
CA LYS A 199 32.69 -24.82 -18.68
C LYS A 199 33.32 -24.05 -19.85
N SER A 200 32.53 -23.50 -20.77
CA SER A 200 33.01 -22.86 -22.02
C SER A 200 32.63 -21.39 -22.23
N ASP A 201 31.67 -20.84 -21.48
CA ASP A 201 31.16 -19.47 -21.72
C ASP A 201 31.76 -18.42 -20.77
N GLY A 202 32.43 -18.85 -19.70
CA GLY A 202 32.96 -17.96 -18.66
C GLY A 202 31.89 -17.20 -17.86
N SER A 203 30.61 -17.59 -17.96
CA SER A 203 29.52 -16.81 -17.36
C SER A 203 29.59 -16.79 -15.84
N LEU A 204 29.53 -15.58 -15.29
CA LEU A 204 29.48 -15.30 -13.88
C LEU A 204 28.03 -15.11 -13.45
N MET A 205 27.71 -15.58 -12.26
CA MET A 205 26.47 -15.29 -11.55
C MET A 205 26.81 -14.72 -10.17
N VAL A 206 26.04 -13.74 -9.71
CA VAL A 206 26.11 -13.28 -8.32
C VAL A 206 25.57 -14.41 -7.43
N VAL A 207 26.32 -14.77 -6.39
CA VAL A 207 25.90 -15.74 -5.37
C VAL A 207 26.04 -15.05 -4.02
N PRO A 208 24.95 -14.42 -3.51
CA PRO A 208 24.98 -13.67 -2.25
C PRO A 208 25.64 -14.43 -1.10
N PRO A 209 26.29 -13.73 -0.16
CA PRO A 209 26.92 -14.37 0.99
C PRO A 209 25.88 -15.08 1.86
N LYS A 210 26.28 -16.19 2.51
CA LYS A 210 25.39 -16.97 3.40
C LYS A 210 25.06 -16.24 4.71
N LEU A 211 25.95 -15.35 5.13
CA LEU A 211 25.80 -14.50 6.30
C LEU A 211 25.67 -13.05 5.82
N PRO A 212 24.90 -12.18 6.51
CA PRO A 212 24.87 -10.76 6.21
C PRO A 212 26.27 -10.13 6.26
N ILE A 213 26.52 -9.13 5.43
CA ILE A 213 27.75 -8.33 5.49
C ILE A 213 27.57 -7.30 6.61
N GLU A 214 28.41 -7.37 7.64
CA GLU A 214 28.34 -6.46 8.78
C GLU A 214 29.07 -5.14 8.47
N PHE A 215 28.37 -4.02 8.67
CA PHE A 215 28.90 -2.68 8.56
C PHE A 215 28.69 -1.94 9.89
N CYS A 216 29.67 -1.15 10.30
CA CYS A 216 29.57 -0.31 11.48
C CYS A 216 29.58 1.18 11.09
N LEU A 217 28.63 1.93 11.62
CA LEU A 217 28.65 3.38 11.62
C LEU A 217 29.46 3.81 12.83
N LEU A 218 30.62 4.43 12.58
CA LEU A 218 31.48 5.03 13.59
C LEU A 218 30.91 6.40 13.96
N LEU A 219 30.43 6.47 15.19
CA LEU A 219 30.02 7.68 15.89
C LEU A 219 31.22 8.25 16.64
N ASP A 220 31.18 9.56 16.86
CA ASP A 220 32.11 10.24 17.76
C ASP A 220 31.99 9.72 19.20
N GLU A 221 33.11 9.68 19.93
CA GLU A 221 33.15 9.17 21.30
C GLU A 221 32.46 10.13 22.27
N GLU A 222 32.73 11.44 22.19
CA GLU A 222 32.13 12.43 23.09
C GLU A 222 30.61 12.46 22.91
N GLN A 223 30.13 12.36 21.67
CA GLN A 223 28.72 12.20 21.35
C GLN A 223 28.13 10.91 21.94
N TRP A 224 28.79 9.76 21.80
CA TRP A 224 28.28 8.50 22.34
C TRP A 224 28.21 8.51 23.87
N LEU A 225 29.27 8.96 24.55
CA LEU A 225 29.32 9.07 26.01
C LEU A 225 28.29 10.07 26.53
N SER A 226 28.06 11.17 25.80
CA SER A 226 26.99 12.13 26.09
C SER A 226 25.60 11.50 25.97
N ALA A 227 25.37 10.64 24.96
CA ALA A 227 24.12 9.92 24.79
C ALA A 227 23.89 8.85 25.89
N GLU A 228 24.93 8.11 26.29
CA GLU A 228 24.85 7.17 27.42
C GLU A 228 24.51 7.90 28.73
N LYS A 229 25.17 9.03 29.00
CA LYS A 229 24.87 9.87 30.17
C LYS A 229 23.43 10.41 30.13
N PHE A 230 22.95 10.81 28.96
CA PHE A 230 21.57 11.27 28.76
C PHE A 230 20.54 10.17 29.05
N VAL A 231 20.81 8.93 28.64
CA VAL A 231 19.95 7.77 28.93
C VAL A 231 19.98 7.38 30.41
N GLN A 232 21.13 7.51 31.08
CA GLN A 232 21.28 7.21 32.51
C GLN A 232 20.63 8.26 33.42
N ASP A 233 20.68 9.54 33.06
CA ASP A 233 20.03 10.63 33.81
C ASP A 233 19.26 11.60 32.89
N PRO A 234 18.01 11.26 32.54
CA PRO A 234 17.13 12.14 31.74
C PRO A 234 16.74 13.43 32.46
N ILE A 235 16.82 13.46 33.81
CA ILE A 235 16.29 14.54 34.64
C ILE A 235 17.33 15.65 34.83
N ALA A 236 18.60 15.31 35.07
CA ALA A 236 19.68 16.31 35.10
C ALA A 236 19.95 16.87 33.70
N SER A 237 19.86 16.04 32.66
CA SER A 237 20.17 16.44 31.27
C SER A 237 19.18 17.46 30.71
N SER A 238 17.90 17.39 31.11
CA SER A 238 16.86 18.35 30.70
C SER A 238 16.94 19.71 31.40
N GLN A 239 17.81 19.87 32.41
CA GLN A 239 18.06 21.14 33.10
C GLN A 239 19.34 21.87 32.62
N SER A 240 20.24 21.20 31.88
CA SER A 240 21.52 21.80 31.44
C SER A 240 21.44 22.56 30.12
N THR A 241 20.43 22.31 29.29
CA THR A 241 20.27 22.92 27.95
C THR A 241 19.64 24.32 27.95
N THR A 242 19.37 24.90 29.13
CA THR A 242 18.77 26.25 29.27
C THR A 242 19.64 27.23 30.07
N SER A 243 20.88 27.48 29.63
CA SER A 243 21.64 28.67 30.09
C SER A 243 22.60 29.27 29.05
N VAL A 244 22.02 30.06 28.13
CA VAL A 244 22.61 31.34 27.74
C VAL A 244 21.53 32.40 27.97
N ARG A 245 21.60 33.12 29.11
CA ARG A 245 20.70 34.24 29.45
C ARG A 245 21.42 35.31 30.28
N PRO A 246 21.15 36.61 30.04
CA PRO A 246 21.48 37.67 30.99
C PRO A 246 20.37 37.84 32.06
N VAL A 247 20.78 37.74 33.33
CA VAL A 247 20.35 38.52 34.51
C VAL A 247 18.85 38.88 34.70
N THR A 248 18.19 38.11 35.58
CA THR A 248 17.29 38.43 36.75
C THR A 248 16.62 39.84 36.91
N PRO A 249 15.52 40.00 37.71
CA PRO A 249 15.09 39.15 38.85
C PRO A 249 13.57 38.81 39.03
N ASP A 250 13.36 37.76 39.84
CA ASP A 250 12.28 37.45 40.81
C ASP A 250 10.80 37.85 40.59
N VAL A 251 9.91 36.85 40.79
CA VAL A 251 8.88 36.86 41.85
C VAL A 251 8.34 35.45 42.12
N VAL A 252 8.02 35.16 43.38
CA VAL A 252 7.57 33.86 43.93
C VAL A 252 6.04 33.83 44.08
N LEU A 253 5.38 32.67 43.86
CA LEU A 253 4.23 32.22 44.68
C LEU A 253 3.80 30.75 44.46
N LYS A 254 3.26 30.12 45.51
CA LYS A 254 2.78 28.72 45.56
C LYS A 254 1.27 28.67 45.86
N ARG A 255 0.51 27.77 45.21
CA ARG A 255 -0.78 27.14 45.64
C ARG A 255 -0.84 25.73 45.01
N LYS A 256 -1.19 24.60 45.65
CA LYS A 256 -2.28 24.15 46.55
C LYS A 256 -3.61 23.81 45.85
N MET A 257 -3.85 22.49 45.66
CA MET A 257 -5.09 21.86 45.18
C MET A 257 -6.15 21.68 46.29
N PRO A 258 -7.45 21.60 45.91
CA PRO A 258 -8.51 20.86 46.62
C PRO A 258 -9.14 19.71 45.76
N PRO A 259 -10.05 18.88 46.31
CA PRO A 259 -10.32 17.52 45.79
C PRO A 259 -11.66 17.30 45.02
N SER A 260 -11.76 16.10 44.43
CA SER A 260 -12.90 15.52 43.69
C SER A 260 -14.06 15.03 44.57
N PRO A 261 -15.30 14.95 44.01
CA PRO A 261 -16.34 14.05 44.53
C PRO A 261 -16.99 13.08 43.51
N GLU A 262 -17.53 12.03 44.12
CA GLU A 262 -18.07 10.74 43.66
C GLU A 262 -19.31 10.69 42.73
N GLN A 263 -19.34 9.61 41.93
CA GLN A 263 -20.42 8.62 41.70
C GLN A 263 -21.91 9.03 41.63
N LEU A 264 -22.62 8.53 40.60
CA LEU A 264 -24.06 8.17 40.68
C LEU A 264 -24.44 7.01 39.73
N ARG A 265 -25.63 6.41 39.93
CA ARG A 265 -25.98 5.01 39.58
C ARG A 265 -26.82 4.82 38.30
N SER A 266 -26.89 3.58 37.81
CA SER A 266 -27.72 3.12 36.67
C SER A 266 -28.85 2.16 37.11
N PRO A 267 -29.99 2.04 36.37
CA PRO A 267 -30.95 0.95 36.55
C PRO A 267 -31.37 0.17 35.26
N VAL A 268 -31.17 -1.16 35.33
CA VAL A 268 -32.09 -2.30 34.99
C VAL A 268 -32.97 -2.33 33.71
N LYS A 269 -32.92 -3.49 33.01
CA LYS A 269 -33.75 -3.91 31.85
C LYS A 269 -35.10 -4.58 32.23
N PRO A 270 -36.10 -4.59 31.33
CA PRO A 270 -37.18 -5.59 31.27
C PRO A 270 -37.06 -6.56 30.05
N SER A 271 -38.00 -7.51 29.91
CA SER A 271 -37.82 -8.81 29.22
C SER A 271 -38.79 -9.15 28.08
N LEU A 272 -38.31 -9.95 27.10
CA LEU A 272 -38.97 -11.03 26.29
C LEU A 272 -40.50 -11.06 26.07
N PRO A 273 -40.96 -11.44 24.85
CA PRO A 273 -41.42 -12.84 24.67
C PRO A 273 -41.13 -13.53 23.31
N LYS A 274 -41.35 -14.86 23.28
CA LYS A 274 -41.11 -15.82 22.18
C LYS A 274 -42.26 -15.91 21.15
N ARG A 275 -41.97 -16.41 19.92
CA ARG A 275 -42.81 -17.27 19.03
C ARG A 275 -42.04 -17.53 17.70
N GLN A 276 -42.28 -18.55 16.86
CA GLN A 276 -42.77 -19.93 17.02
C GLN A 276 -42.38 -20.71 15.73
N ASN A 277 -42.06 -22.01 15.79
CA ASN A 277 -41.72 -22.82 14.61
C ASN A 277 -42.94 -23.15 13.73
N ILE A 278 -42.75 -23.23 12.41
CA ILE A 278 -43.56 -24.02 11.46
C ILE A 278 -42.61 -24.61 10.39
N SER A 279 -42.91 -25.83 9.91
CA SER A 279 -42.18 -26.58 8.85
C SER A 279 -43.09 -26.75 7.60
N ASP A 280 -42.89 -27.61 6.59
CA ASP A 280 -42.08 -28.82 6.42
C ASP A 280 -41.98 -29.19 4.91
N SER A 281 -41.34 -30.33 4.60
CA SER A 281 -41.53 -31.12 3.36
C SER A 281 -40.94 -30.54 2.04
N ASN A 282 -40.57 -31.32 1.00
CA ASN A 282 -40.54 -32.78 0.84
C ASN A 282 -39.48 -33.26 -0.21
N THR A 283 -39.47 -34.56 -0.51
CA THR A 283 -38.32 -35.40 -0.94
C THR A 283 -38.32 -35.97 -2.39
N ILE A 284 -37.11 -36.25 -2.95
CA ILE A 284 -36.70 -37.43 -3.78
C ILE A 284 -37.32 -37.56 -5.23
N PRO A 285 -36.79 -38.32 -6.26
CA PRO A 285 -35.61 -39.24 -6.40
C PRO A 285 -34.55 -38.82 -7.48
N ILE A 286 -33.30 -39.37 -7.61
CA ILE A 286 -32.76 -40.72 -8.00
C ILE A 286 -33.14 -41.09 -9.49
N VAL A 287 -32.32 -41.59 -10.45
CA VAL A 287 -31.36 -42.76 -10.54
C VAL A 287 -30.29 -42.53 -11.70
N PRO A 288 -29.42 -43.49 -12.18
CA PRO A 288 -27.98 -43.21 -12.42
C PRO A 288 -27.47 -43.57 -13.86
N PHE A 289 -26.13 -43.63 -14.08
CA PHE A 289 -25.56 -44.53 -15.11
C PHE A 289 -24.09 -44.95 -14.87
N SER A 290 -23.80 -46.20 -15.28
CA SER A 290 -22.56 -47.00 -15.35
C SER A 290 -21.61 -46.58 -16.50
N GLU A 291 -20.42 -47.12 -16.80
CA GLU A 291 -19.34 -47.94 -16.16
C GLU A 291 -18.22 -48.14 -17.25
N LEU A 292 -17.17 -48.95 -17.01
CA LEU A 292 -16.07 -49.37 -17.92
C LEU A 292 -14.88 -48.38 -18.03
N ILE A 293 -13.64 -48.66 -17.59
CA ILE A 293 -12.69 -49.79 -17.76
C ILE A 293 -12.00 -49.81 -19.14
N GLU A 294 -10.67 -49.59 -19.16
CA GLU A 294 -9.70 -50.56 -19.74
C GLU A 294 -8.21 -50.23 -19.38
N GLU A 295 -7.38 -51.27 -19.35
CA GLU A 295 -5.96 -51.25 -18.92
C GLU A 295 -4.98 -51.30 -20.11
N GLY A 296 -3.71 -50.89 -19.90
CA GLY A 296 -2.74 -50.73 -21.01
C GLY A 296 -1.25 -50.93 -20.67
N SER A 297 -0.88 -52.16 -20.32
CA SER A 297 0.47 -52.78 -20.28
C SER A 297 1.72 -51.94 -20.68
N ALA A 298 2.69 -51.85 -19.78
CA ALA A 298 4.01 -51.24 -20.05
C ALA A 298 5.04 -52.28 -20.55
N LYS A 299 5.63 -52.04 -21.73
CA LYS A 299 6.77 -52.82 -22.25
C LYS A 299 8.11 -52.12 -21.97
N SER A 300 9.03 -52.85 -21.33
CA SER A 300 10.41 -52.43 -21.12
C SER A 300 11.17 -52.40 -22.46
N VAL A 301 11.84 -51.28 -22.74
CA VAL A 301 12.70 -51.11 -23.93
C VAL A 301 14.09 -50.68 -23.45
N GLN A 302 15.09 -51.54 -23.66
CA GLN A 302 16.49 -51.16 -23.51
C GLN A 302 16.81 -50.06 -24.54
N LYS A 303 17.32 -48.92 -24.07
CA LYS A 303 17.63 -47.77 -24.92
C LYS A 303 19.08 -47.79 -25.37
N GLU A 304 19.30 -48.09 -26.65
CA GLU A 304 20.49 -47.60 -27.34
C GLU A 304 20.54 -46.06 -27.32
N PHE A 305 21.75 -45.51 -27.31
CA PHE A 305 21.97 -44.07 -27.33
C PHE A 305 21.65 -43.48 -28.70
N LYS A 306 20.42 -42.96 -28.86
CA LYS A 306 19.98 -42.31 -30.10
C LYS A 306 20.35 -40.83 -30.11
N GLN A 307 21.22 -40.45 -31.05
CA GLN A 307 21.61 -39.05 -31.26
C GLN A 307 20.37 -38.21 -31.64
N LEU A 308 20.13 -37.13 -30.88
CA LEU A 308 18.94 -36.29 -31.05
C LEU A 308 19.09 -35.39 -32.28
N SER A 309 18.04 -35.29 -33.10
CA SER A 309 18.01 -34.33 -34.21
C SER A 309 17.96 -32.89 -33.70
N LEU A 310 18.35 -31.93 -34.54
CA LEU A 310 18.36 -30.51 -34.18
C LEU A 310 16.99 -30.04 -33.65
N ASP A 311 15.88 -30.53 -34.22
CA ASP A 311 14.54 -30.17 -33.75
C ASP A 311 14.11 -30.94 -32.49
N GLN A 312 14.62 -32.15 -32.25
CA GLN A 312 14.49 -32.81 -30.95
C GLN A 312 15.28 -32.08 -29.87
N VAL A 313 16.45 -31.53 -30.19
CA VAL A 313 17.24 -30.67 -29.28
C VAL A 313 16.54 -29.35 -29.03
N LYS A 314 16.01 -28.65 -30.06
CA LYS A 314 15.18 -27.44 -29.87
C LYS A 314 13.94 -27.74 -29.03
N LYS A 315 13.23 -28.83 -29.29
CA LYS A 315 12.04 -29.25 -28.52
C LYS A 315 12.41 -29.64 -27.09
N GLY A 316 13.57 -30.28 -26.88
CA GLY A 316 14.12 -30.59 -25.56
C GLY A 316 14.57 -29.35 -24.77
N ILE A 317 15.16 -28.35 -25.43
CA ILE A 317 15.53 -27.06 -24.83
C ILE A 317 14.30 -26.21 -24.55
N ALA A 318 13.28 -26.22 -25.42
CA ALA A 318 11.99 -25.58 -25.16
C ALA A 318 11.31 -26.23 -23.93
N ILE A 319 11.13 -27.55 -23.93
CA ILE A 319 10.55 -28.29 -22.79
C ILE A 319 11.39 -28.12 -21.52
N GLY A 320 12.71 -28.13 -21.61
CA GLY A 320 13.63 -27.93 -20.49
C GLY A 320 13.61 -26.49 -19.94
N GLY A 321 13.51 -25.49 -20.81
CA GLY A 321 13.36 -24.08 -20.46
C GLY A 321 11.99 -23.77 -19.86
N GLN A 322 10.91 -24.29 -20.45
CA GLN A 322 9.56 -24.22 -19.86
C GLN A 322 9.51 -24.91 -18.50
N LYS A 323 10.17 -26.07 -18.32
CA LYS A 323 10.20 -26.77 -17.02
C LYS A 323 11.11 -26.08 -16.00
N ALA A 324 12.19 -25.43 -16.42
CA ALA A 324 13.02 -24.60 -15.53
C ALA A 324 12.27 -23.34 -15.04
N ILE A 325 11.35 -22.80 -15.86
CA ILE A 325 10.37 -21.79 -15.45
C ILE A 325 9.00 -22.45 -15.24
N THR A 326 8.97 -23.54 -14.45
CA THR A 326 7.69 -24.01 -13.88
C THR A 326 7.23 -22.95 -12.88
N ARG A 327 6.51 -21.94 -13.37
CA ARG A 327 5.87 -20.93 -12.52
C ARG A 327 5.04 -21.69 -11.49
N GLN A 328 5.40 -21.56 -10.21
CA GLN A 328 4.57 -22.08 -9.13
C GLN A 328 3.35 -21.16 -8.97
N ARG A 329 2.44 -21.23 -9.97
CA ARG A 329 1.07 -20.75 -9.88
C ARG A 329 0.45 -21.55 -8.74
N LYS A 330 0.18 -20.88 -7.64
CA LYS A 330 -0.54 -21.47 -6.52
C LYS A 330 -1.99 -21.10 -6.67
N GLU A 331 -2.84 -22.12 -6.66
CA GLU A 331 -4.28 -21.99 -6.70
C GLU A 331 -4.85 -22.47 -5.36
N TYR A 332 -5.75 -21.68 -4.79
CA TYR A 332 -6.38 -21.94 -3.51
C TYR A 332 -7.89 -21.72 -3.63
N THR A 333 -8.68 -22.75 -3.35
CA THR A 333 -10.10 -22.55 -3.06
C THR A 333 -10.24 -21.76 -1.76
N VAL A 334 -11.08 -20.73 -1.77
CA VAL A 334 -11.31 -19.84 -0.62
C VAL A 334 -12.79 -19.66 -0.34
N SER A 335 -13.07 -19.41 0.93
CA SER A 335 -14.32 -18.85 1.42
C SER A 335 -14.09 -17.38 1.73
N CYS A 336 -14.85 -16.49 1.08
CA CYS A 336 -14.72 -15.04 1.19
C CYS A 336 -15.92 -14.45 1.92
N GLN A 337 -15.66 -13.57 2.88
CA GLN A 337 -16.67 -12.75 3.56
C GLN A 337 -16.42 -11.30 3.16
N MET A 338 -17.45 -10.62 2.64
CA MET A 338 -17.31 -9.22 2.19
C MET A 338 -17.15 -8.29 3.39
N ILE A 339 -16.35 -7.24 3.22
CA ILE A 339 -16.33 -6.09 4.12
C ILE A 339 -17.40 -5.13 3.61
N ASN A 340 -18.46 -4.97 4.39
CA ASN A 340 -19.64 -4.18 4.08
C ASN A 340 -19.38 -2.70 4.37
N ASP A 341 -19.75 -1.82 3.44
CA ASP A 341 -19.86 -0.39 3.72
C ASP A 341 -21.17 -0.15 4.48
N ILE A 342 -21.06 0.14 5.77
CA ILE A 342 -22.21 0.41 6.64
C ILE A 342 -22.21 1.91 6.96
N HIS A 343 -23.39 2.53 6.97
CA HIS A 343 -23.52 3.93 7.38
C HIS A 343 -23.18 4.05 8.88
N PHE A 344 -22.37 5.04 9.28
CA PHE A 344 -21.85 5.14 10.65
C PHE A 344 -22.95 5.15 11.73
N ALA A 345 -24.04 5.90 11.51
CA ALA A 345 -25.19 5.92 12.42
C ALA A 345 -25.79 4.52 12.67
N LYS A 346 -25.73 3.61 11.69
CA LYS A 346 -26.19 2.22 11.84
C LYS A 346 -25.21 1.39 12.68
N LEU A 347 -23.90 1.57 12.51
CA LEU A 347 -22.90 0.96 13.40
C LEU A 347 -23.06 1.38 14.86
N CYS A 348 -23.49 2.63 15.11
CA CYS A 348 -23.74 3.13 16.45
C CYS A 348 -25.07 2.64 17.06
N GLY A 349 -26.12 2.47 16.25
CA GLY A 349 -27.45 2.05 16.72
C GLY A 349 -27.59 0.56 17.02
N ASP A 350 -26.95 -0.30 16.22
CA ASP A 350 -27.22 -1.74 16.19
C ASP A 350 -26.34 -2.57 17.16
N ALA A 351 -25.74 -1.91 18.17
CA ALA A 351 -24.78 -2.51 19.09
C ALA A 351 -25.34 -3.71 19.90
N ASP A 352 -26.65 -3.74 20.13
CA ASP A 352 -27.35 -4.79 20.89
C ASP A 352 -27.99 -5.89 20.00
N ASP A 353 -28.25 -5.64 18.71
CA ASP A 353 -28.92 -6.61 17.81
C ASP A 353 -27.96 -7.39 16.91
N GLY A 354 -26.75 -6.84 16.68
CA GLY A 354 -25.70 -7.48 15.90
C GLY A 354 -26.02 -7.64 14.41
N SER A 355 -26.95 -6.85 13.85
CA SER A 355 -27.34 -6.85 12.44
C SER A 355 -26.41 -5.98 11.57
N ALA A 356 -25.81 -4.93 12.13
CA ALA A 356 -24.78 -4.12 11.48
C ALA A 356 -23.37 -4.73 11.58
N ARG A 357 -23.14 -5.87 10.93
CA ARG A 357 -21.80 -6.48 10.87
C ARG A 357 -21.02 -6.01 9.67
N ILE A 358 -19.91 -5.30 9.93
CA ILE A 358 -18.90 -4.95 8.91
C ILE A 358 -18.45 -6.20 8.15
N ILE A 359 -18.29 -7.33 8.84
CA ILE A 359 -18.07 -8.65 8.22
C ILE A 359 -19.27 -9.53 8.57
N ASP A 360 -20.15 -9.74 7.58
CA ASP A 360 -21.29 -10.64 7.71
C ASP A 360 -20.83 -12.09 7.50
N GLU A 361 -20.48 -12.77 8.60
CA GLU A 361 -19.98 -14.14 8.53
C GLU A 361 -20.99 -15.14 7.92
N SER A 362 -22.29 -14.83 7.94
CA SER A 362 -23.34 -15.67 7.35
C SER A 362 -23.32 -15.62 5.81
N LYS A 363 -22.84 -14.53 5.22
CA LYS A 363 -22.71 -14.33 3.77
C LYS A 363 -21.30 -14.68 3.30
N THR A 364 -21.07 -15.97 3.15
CA THR A 364 -19.81 -16.51 2.62
C THR A 364 -19.93 -16.86 1.13
N TYR A 365 -19.01 -16.33 0.33
CA TYR A 365 -18.90 -16.57 -1.12
C TYR A 365 -17.72 -17.51 -1.42
N MET A 366 -17.91 -18.49 -2.29
CA MET A 366 -16.85 -19.42 -2.68
C MET A 366 -16.10 -18.92 -3.91
N GLY A 367 -14.77 -19.02 -3.90
CA GLY A 367 -13.93 -18.60 -5.01
C GLY A 367 -12.60 -19.32 -5.08
N PHE A 368 -11.79 -18.96 -6.06
CA PHE A 368 -10.46 -19.45 -6.31
C PHE A 368 -9.51 -18.26 -6.37
N ILE A 369 -8.42 -18.32 -5.60
CA ILE A 369 -7.32 -17.37 -5.67
C ILE A 369 -6.16 -18.01 -6.40
N THR A 370 -5.72 -17.40 -7.48
CA THR A 370 -4.44 -17.66 -8.13
C THR A 370 -3.43 -16.57 -7.75
N TYR A 371 -2.19 -16.94 -7.41
CA TYR A 371 -1.06 -15.99 -7.47
C TYR A 371 0.27 -16.67 -7.83
N GLU A 372 1.18 -15.90 -8.41
CA GLU A 372 2.54 -16.34 -8.74
C GLU A 372 3.51 -15.93 -7.63
N LYS A 373 4.12 -16.91 -6.95
CA LYS A 373 4.96 -16.68 -5.75
C LYS A 373 6.14 -15.71 -5.98
N ASN A 374 6.66 -15.59 -7.21
CA ASN A 374 7.96 -14.99 -7.48
C ASN A 374 7.93 -13.72 -8.36
N ASN A 375 6.77 -13.31 -8.91
CA ASN A 375 6.75 -12.31 -10.00
C ASN A 375 6.02 -10.98 -9.68
N TYR A 376 5.17 -10.92 -8.66
CA TYR A 376 4.30 -9.75 -8.42
C TYR A 376 4.10 -9.43 -6.93
N SER A 377 5.19 -9.27 -6.19
CA SER A 377 5.12 -8.63 -4.86
C SER A 377 4.68 -7.17 -5.06
N LEU A 378 3.60 -6.76 -4.39
CA LEU A 378 3.18 -5.36 -4.32
C LEU A 378 3.99 -4.58 -3.28
N GLY A 379 4.72 -5.28 -2.40
CA GLY A 379 5.54 -4.70 -1.34
C GLY A 379 5.45 -5.46 -0.01
N LYS A 380 6.33 -5.08 0.91
CA LYS A 380 6.35 -5.50 2.32
C LYS A 380 6.14 -4.24 3.17
N GLY A 381 4.99 -4.12 3.85
CA GLY A 381 4.81 -3.17 4.95
C GLY A 381 5.26 -3.79 6.28
N THR A 382 5.27 -3.02 7.36
CA THR A 382 5.83 -3.37 8.68
C THR A 382 5.32 -4.68 9.30
N PHE A 383 4.11 -5.12 8.95
CA PHE A 383 3.47 -6.32 9.52
C PHE A 383 2.70 -7.16 8.50
N LYS A 384 2.71 -6.78 7.21
CA LYS A 384 1.97 -7.45 6.13
C LYS A 384 2.71 -7.40 4.79
N THR A 385 2.63 -8.49 4.05
CA THR A 385 3.06 -8.55 2.64
C THR A 385 1.86 -8.39 1.73
N ALA A 386 2.02 -7.65 0.63
CA ALA A 386 1.03 -7.53 -0.43
C ALA A 386 1.53 -8.21 -1.72
N THR A 387 0.66 -8.84 -2.49
CA THR A 387 0.99 -9.56 -3.74
C THR A 387 -0.19 -9.47 -4.70
N VAL A 388 0.06 -9.32 -6.01
CA VAL A 388 -1.02 -9.40 -7.00
C VAL A 388 -1.55 -10.83 -7.07
N ALA A 389 -2.86 -10.97 -6.97
CA ALA A 389 -3.56 -12.22 -7.16
C ALA A 389 -4.73 -12.03 -8.14
N THR A 390 -5.24 -13.15 -8.65
CA THR A 390 -6.48 -13.22 -9.41
C THR A 390 -7.52 -13.94 -8.57
N LEU A 391 -8.67 -13.32 -8.38
CA LEU A 391 -9.86 -13.89 -7.74
C LEU A 391 -10.87 -14.29 -8.82
N THR A 392 -11.36 -15.52 -8.74
CA THR A 392 -12.42 -16.06 -9.61
C THR A 392 -13.51 -16.63 -8.75
N TRP A 393 -14.76 -16.18 -8.91
CA TRP A 393 -15.88 -16.71 -8.14
C TRP A 393 -16.29 -18.10 -8.63
N ALA A 394 -16.57 -19.02 -7.70
CA ALA A 394 -17.01 -20.38 -8.01
C ALA A 394 -18.52 -20.45 -8.32
N SER A 395 -19.25 -19.40 -7.92
CA SER A 395 -20.68 -19.18 -8.15
C SER A 395 -20.88 -17.77 -8.70
N SER A 396 -22.13 -17.32 -8.80
CA SER A 396 -22.44 -15.90 -9.05
C SER A 396 -21.65 -14.98 -8.11
N PRO A 397 -21.03 -13.89 -8.60
CA PRO A 397 -20.33 -12.92 -7.77
C PRO A 397 -21.29 -12.24 -6.78
N PRO A 398 -20.77 -11.65 -5.69
CA PRO A 398 -21.58 -10.78 -4.84
C PRO A 398 -22.13 -9.59 -5.65
N LEU A 399 -23.33 -9.11 -5.29
CA LEU A 399 -23.98 -7.98 -5.96
C LEU A 399 -23.26 -6.65 -5.71
N GLU A 400 -22.55 -6.57 -4.57
CA GLU A 400 -21.84 -5.40 -4.06
C GLU A 400 -20.52 -5.85 -3.41
N GLY A 401 -19.58 -4.92 -3.21
CA GLY A 401 -18.27 -5.22 -2.63
C GLY A 401 -17.20 -5.58 -3.65
N LEU A 402 -16.24 -6.43 -3.26
CA LEU A 402 -15.07 -6.76 -4.05
C LEU A 402 -15.45 -7.58 -5.29
N SER A 403 -15.03 -7.13 -6.48
CA SER A 403 -15.34 -7.79 -7.76
C SER A 403 -16.85 -7.93 -8.04
N ALA A 404 -17.66 -7.00 -7.53
CA ALA A 404 -19.09 -6.98 -7.81
C ALA A 404 -19.34 -6.82 -9.32
N ARG A 405 -20.29 -7.60 -9.85
CA ARG A 405 -20.76 -7.58 -11.25
C ARG A 405 -19.76 -8.08 -12.32
N THR A 406 -18.58 -8.57 -11.96
CA THR A 406 -17.68 -9.27 -12.90
C THR A 406 -17.80 -10.79 -12.76
N SER A 407 -18.22 -11.47 -13.83
CA SER A 407 -18.18 -12.93 -13.93
C SER A 407 -16.79 -13.47 -14.34
N SER A 408 -15.86 -12.58 -14.64
CA SER A 408 -14.49 -12.89 -15.05
C SER A 408 -13.51 -12.93 -13.87
N GLU A 409 -12.34 -13.55 -14.13
CA GLU A 409 -11.12 -13.33 -13.35
C GLU A 409 -10.93 -11.83 -13.02
N THR A 410 -10.79 -11.49 -11.74
CA THR A 410 -10.58 -10.12 -11.27
C THR A 410 -9.24 -10.01 -10.54
N ALA A 411 -8.43 -9.02 -10.89
CA ALA A 411 -7.15 -8.78 -10.21
C ALA A 411 -7.40 -8.12 -8.85
N VAL A 412 -6.76 -8.64 -7.81
CA VAL A 412 -6.90 -8.19 -6.41
C VAL A 412 -5.53 -8.04 -5.75
N ALA A 413 -5.41 -7.12 -4.80
CA ALA A 413 -4.29 -7.09 -3.88
C ALA A 413 -4.54 -8.12 -2.77
N LEU A 414 -3.72 -9.17 -2.74
CA LEU A 414 -3.72 -10.18 -1.68
C LEU A 414 -2.74 -9.79 -0.60
N LYS A 415 -3.25 -9.52 0.60
CA LYS A 415 -2.47 -9.14 1.78
C LYS A 415 -2.46 -10.26 2.81
N ARG A 416 -1.30 -10.46 3.43
CA ARG A 416 -1.09 -11.44 4.51
C ARG A 416 -0.26 -10.86 5.63
N PRO A 417 -0.74 -10.90 6.88
CA PRO A 417 0.09 -10.64 8.05
C PRO A 417 1.32 -11.54 8.11
N TYR A 418 2.35 -11.08 8.81
CA TYR A 418 3.53 -11.89 9.14
C TYR A 418 4.10 -11.46 10.49
N ASP A 419 4.89 -12.34 11.10
CA ASP A 419 5.54 -12.12 12.39
C ASP A 419 6.98 -11.62 12.17
N ASP A 420 7.28 -10.41 12.63
CA ASP A 420 8.61 -9.79 12.58
C ASP A 420 9.36 -9.88 13.93
N SER A 421 8.77 -10.50 14.97
CA SER A 421 9.34 -10.55 16.33
C SER A 421 10.71 -11.23 16.43
N TYR A 422 11.09 -12.00 15.41
CA TYR A 422 12.38 -12.69 15.33
C TYR A 422 13.52 -11.81 14.81
N GLY A 423 13.26 -10.60 14.29
CA GLY A 423 14.29 -9.72 13.71
C GLY A 423 15.08 -10.33 12.56
N THR A 424 14.53 -11.36 11.89
CA THR A 424 15.20 -12.05 10.78
C THR A 424 14.64 -11.61 9.45
N PHE A 425 15.50 -11.51 8.43
CA PHE A 425 15.15 -11.35 7.01
C PHE A 425 14.08 -12.31 6.48
N LYS A 426 13.84 -13.43 7.18
CA LYS A 426 12.86 -14.44 6.77
C LYS A 426 11.48 -14.10 7.33
N ILE A 427 10.54 -13.88 6.43
CA ILE A 427 9.12 -13.65 6.76
C ILE A 427 8.54 -14.91 7.43
N HIS A 428 8.33 -14.85 8.75
CA HIS A 428 7.63 -15.90 9.49
C HIS A 428 6.13 -15.70 9.37
N ARG A 429 5.37 -16.75 9.06
CA ARG A 429 3.91 -16.69 8.99
C ARG A 429 3.33 -17.14 10.31
N PHE A 430 2.36 -16.38 10.81
CA PHE A 430 1.52 -16.80 11.92
C PHE A 430 0.86 -18.15 11.63
N ASN A 431 0.48 -18.87 12.70
CA ASN A 431 -0.47 -19.97 12.56
C ASN A 431 -1.84 -19.43 12.08
N PHE A 432 -2.71 -20.31 11.60
CA PHE A 432 -4.00 -19.89 11.00
C PHE A 432 -4.88 -19.05 11.94
N ALA A 433 -4.95 -19.39 13.24
CA ALA A 433 -5.82 -18.68 14.18
C ALA A 433 -5.34 -17.23 14.37
N ASP A 434 -4.03 -17.04 14.50
CA ASP A 434 -3.42 -15.72 14.65
C ASP A 434 -3.40 -14.92 13.35
N GLU A 435 -3.16 -15.56 12.20
CA GLU A 435 -3.26 -14.93 10.87
C GLU A 435 -4.70 -14.46 10.61
N TYR A 436 -5.70 -15.32 10.87
CA TYR A 436 -7.13 -15.00 10.70
C TYR A 436 -7.57 -13.88 11.64
N ARG A 437 -7.17 -13.93 12.92
CA ARG A 437 -7.46 -12.87 13.90
C ARG A 437 -6.89 -11.52 13.49
N LYS A 438 -5.64 -11.47 12.99
CA LYS A 438 -5.06 -10.23 12.45
C LYS A 438 -5.79 -9.76 11.18
N VAL A 439 -6.09 -10.65 10.22
CA VAL A 439 -6.90 -10.32 9.03
C VAL A 439 -8.29 -9.79 9.39
N LEU A 440 -8.94 -10.34 10.42
CA LEU A 440 -10.25 -9.92 10.91
C LEU A 440 -10.21 -8.50 11.49
N ILE A 441 -9.16 -8.17 12.25
CA ILE A 441 -8.94 -6.82 12.79
C ILE A 441 -8.74 -5.81 11.64
N GLU A 442 -7.88 -6.13 10.67
CA GLU A 442 -7.60 -5.27 9.49
C GLU A 442 -8.86 -5.04 8.63
N GLY A 443 -9.65 -6.10 8.38
CA GLY A 443 -10.90 -5.97 7.63
C GLY A 443 -11.98 -5.19 8.38
N THR A 444 -12.04 -5.33 9.70
CA THR A 444 -12.94 -4.55 10.58
C THR A 444 -12.55 -3.07 10.57
N LEU A 445 -11.26 -2.77 10.73
CA LEU A 445 -10.65 -1.45 10.64
C LEU A 445 -10.99 -0.75 9.31
N LEU A 446 -10.85 -1.45 8.17
CA LEU A 446 -11.19 -0.94 6.85
C LEU A 446 -12.68 -0.55 6.72
N GLY A 447 -13.59 -1.39 7.22
CA GLY A 447 -15.01 -1.08 7.24
C GLY A 447 -15.36 0.13 8.13
N TRP A 448 -14.77 0.24 9.33
CA TRP A 448 -14.96 1.41 10.20
C TRP A 448 -14.44 2.70 9.56
N ALA A 449 -13.27 2.66 8.91
CA ALA A 449 -12.72 3.81 8.20
C ALA A 449 -13.59 4.25 7.02
N SER A 450 -14.15 3.30 6.26
CA SER A 450 -15.12 3.57 5.20
C SER A 450 -16.41 4.21 5.74
N SER A 451 -16.93 3.67 6.85
CA SER A 451 -18.15 4.17 7.52
C SER A 451 -17.97 5.60 8.05
N LEU A 452 -16.83 5.89 8.68
CA LEU A 452 -16.46 7.23 9.16
C LEU A 452 -16.27 8.22 8.00
N LEU A 453 -15.70 7.77 6.87
CA LEU A 453 -15.51 8.63 5.70
C LEU A 453 -16.85 8.98 5.04
N HIS A 454 -17.80 8.05 4.93
CA HIS A 454 -19.16 8.36 4.49
C HIS A 454 -19.83 9.38 5.43
N PHE A 455 -19.76 9.18 6.75
CA PHE A 455 -20.34 10.12 7.73
C PHE A 455 -19.79 11.56 7.60
N ALA A 456 -18.51 11.71 7.26
CA ALA A 456 -17.92 13.01 6.94
C ALA A 456 -18.48 13.62 5.64
N TYR A 457 -18.72 12.82 4.60
CA TYR A 457 -19.38 13.30 3.38
C TYR A 457 -20.85 13.65 3.59
N ASP A 458 -21.59 12.87 4.38
CA ASP A 458 -22.99 13.16 4.69
C ASP A 458 -23.12 14.54 5.36
N PHE A 459 -22.22 14.88 6.29
CA PHE A 459 -22.11 16.22 6.86
C PHE A 459 -21.77 17.28 5.81
N ILE A 460 -20.79 17.02 4.93
CA ILE A 460 -20.38 17.97 3.88
C ILE A 460 -21.56 18.27 2.94
N ASP A 461 -22.32 17.25 2.54
CA ASP A 461 -23.45 17.39 1.63
C ASP A 461 -24.66 18.09 2.29
N ASP A 462 -24.95 17.79 3.55
CA ASP A 462 -25.95 18.52 4.36
C ASP A 462 -25.55 20.00 4.60
N PHE A 463 -24.27 20.27 4.85
CA PHE A 463 -23.75 21.65 4.96
C PHE A 463 -23.85 22.41 3.63
N MET A 464 -23.43 21.79 2.52
CA MET A 464 -23.44 22.41 1.20
C MET A 464 -24.86 22.60 0.65
N SER A 465 -25.81 21.74 0.99
CA SER A 465 -27.21 21.86 0.55
C SER A 465 -28.00 22.94 1.30
N ARG A 466 -27.68 23.19 2.58
CA ARG A 466 -28.35 24.23 3.40
C ARG A 466 -27.79 25.63 3.20
N ARG A 467 -26.55 25.76 2.70
CA ARG A 467 -25.97 27.07 2.38
C ARG A 467 -26.72 27.65 1.17
N PRO A 468 -27.33 28.86 1.28
CA PRO A 468 -28.01 29.46 0.14
C PRO A 468 -26.99 29.68 -1.00
N PRO A 469 -27.44 29.77 -2.28
CA PRO A 469 -26.59 30.10 -3.42
C PRO A 469 -25.92 31.48 -3.25
N SER A 470 -24.79 31.44 -2.55
CA SER A 470 -23.92 32.58 -2.24
C SER A 470 -23.34 33.14 -3.53
N LYS A 471 -23.07 34.46 -3.56
CA LYS A 471 -22.33 35.07 -4.66
C LYS A 471 -20.91 34.50 -4.78
N ASP A 472 -20.36 34.02 -3.67
CA ASP A 472 -19.10 33.32 -3.60
C ASP A 472 -19.38 31.80 -3.49
N PRO A 473 -19.31 31.04 -4.61
CA PRO A 473 -19.31 29.58 -4.56
C PRO A 473 -18.05 29.07 -3.86
N PHE A 474 -18.08 27.85 -3.31
CA PHE A 474 -16.87 27.26 -2.73
C PHE A 474 -15.79 27.16 -3.81
N PRO A 475 -14.63 27.85 -3.68
CA PRO A 475 -13.66 27.97 -4.78
C PRO A 475 -12.88 26.68 -5.06
N ILE A 476 -13.12 25.62 -4.28
CA ILE A 476 -12.36 24.37 -4.30
C ILE A 476 -13.33 23.21 -4.55
N GLN A 477 -12.99 22.30 -5.46
CA GLN A 477 -13.75 21.08 -5.63
C GLN A 477 -13.51 20.15 -4.44
N VAL A 478 -14.57 19.72 -3.74
CA VAL A 478 -14.47 18.69 -2.69
C VAL A 478 -14.07 17.35 -3.33
N PRO A 479 -12.92 16.76 -2.98
CA PRO A 479 -12.54 15.42 -3.45
C PRO A 479 -13.54 14.37 -2.98
N ARG A 480 -13.87 13.39 -3.83
CA ARG A 480 -14.72 12.23 -3.49
C ARG A 480 -13.90 10.95 -3.44
N LEU A 481 -13.05 10.88 -2.42
CA LEU A 481 -12.25 9.72 -2.06
C LEU A 481 -13.16 8.61 -1.50
N ARG A 482 -12.80 7.34 -1.73
CA ARG A 482 -13.39 6.18 -1.04
C ARG A 482 -12.33 5.17 -0.66
N PHE A 483 -12.65 4.30 0.28
CA PHE A 483 -11.84 3.10 0.51
C PHE A 483 -12.06 2.04 -0.60
N VAL A 484 -11.05 1.19 -0.80
CA VAL A 484 -11.10 0.03 -1.70
C VAL A 484 -12.17 -0.94 -1.22
N LYS A 485 -12.86 -1.58 -2.16
CA LYS A 485 -13.70 -2.73 -1.80
C LYS A 485 -12.80 -3.89 -1.39
N ALA A 486 -13.22 -4.65 -0.39
CA ALA A 486 -12.39 -5.68 0.22
C ALA A 486 -13.18 -6.87 0.75
N ALA A 487 -12.47 -7.97 1.00
CA ALA A 487 -13.02 -9.20 1.54
C ALA A 487 -11.98 -9.96 2.38
N ILE A 488 -12.44 -10.65 3.43
CA ILE A 488 -11.64 -11.61 4.17
C ILE A 488 -11.77 -12.96 3.50
N ALA A 489 -10.65 -13.56 3.09
CA ALA A 489 -10.63 -14.88 2.47
C ALA A 489 -9.91 -15.90 3.37
N ARG A 490 -10.56 -17.04 3.62
CA ARG A 490 -9.96 -18.20 4.29
C ARG A 490 -9.78 -19.31 3.26
N SER A 491 -8.59 -19.90 3.16
CA SER A 491 -8.39 -21.09 2.31
C SER A 491 -9.26 -22.23 2.82
N VAL A 492 -10.20 -22.68 2.00
CA VAL A 492 -10.92 -23.91 2.29
C VAL A 492 -9.98 -25.05 1.98
N ARG A 493 -9.81 -25.96 2.94
CA ARG A 493 -9.06 -27.21 2.69
C ARG A 493 -9.90 -28.05 1.73
N GLY A 494 -9.66 -27.88 0.44
CA GLY A 494 -10.30 -28.72 -0.55
C GLY A 494 -10.01 -30.18 -0.23
N THR A 495 -11.05 -31.00 -0.27
CA THR A 495 -10.95 -32.33 -0.87
C THR A 495 -10.54 -32.13 -2.33
N GLY A 496 -9.27 -31.75 -2.54
CA GLY A 496 -8.71 -31.61 -3.88
C GLY A 496 -8.95 -32.92 -4.61
N PRO A 497 -9.36 -32.88 -5.89
CA PRO A 497 -9.90 -34.05 -6.57
C PRO A 497 -9.00 -35.25 -6.34
N GLU A 498 -9.53 -36.31 -5.71
CA GLU A 498 -8.79 -37.49 -5.24
C GLU A 498 -8.28 -38.38 -6.39
N ASN A 499 -8.17 -37.80 -7.60
CA ASN A 499 -7.64 -38.35 -8.83
C ASN A 499 -6.11 -38.56 -8.79
N SER A 500 -5.56 -38.88 -7.62
CA SER A 500 -4.27 -39.53 -7.46
C SER A 500 -4.53 -40.98 -7.01
N PRO A 501 -4.99 -41.87 -7.93
CA PRO A 501 -5.55 -43.21 -7.62
C PRO A 501 -4.59 -44.18 -6.91
N ASN A 502 -3.31 -43.81 -6.75
CA ASN A 502 -2.28 -44.61 -6.09
C ASN A 502 -1.99 -44.23 -4.63
N LYS A 503 -2.82 -43.39 -3.98
CA LYS A 503 -2.74 -43.18 -2.53
C LYS A 503 -3.83 -43.97 -1.81
N ALA A 504 -3.41 -45.09 -1.21
CA ALA A 504 -4.25 -45.86 -0.31
C ALA A 504 -4.88 -44.95 0.75
N PRO A 505 -6.16 -45.20 1.14
CA PRO A 505 -6.86 -44.38 2.11
C PRO A 505 -6.08 -44.33 3.41
N LYS A 506 -5.57 -43.15 3.76
CA LYS A 506 -4.92 -42.94 5.04
C LYS A 506 -5.97 -42.90 6.14
N ASP A 507 -5.66 -43.60 7.22
CA ASP A 507 -6.49 -43.73 8.42
C ASP A 507 -7.18 -42.41 8.79
N PRO A 508 -8.53 -42.36 8.89
CA PRO A 508 -9.27 -41.13 9.17
C PRO A 508 -8.88 -40.50 10.52
N SER A 509 -8.30 -41.26 11.45
CA SER A 509 -7.76 -40.75 12.71
C SER A 509 -6.47 -39.91 12.55
N SER A 510 -5.77 -40.03 11.41
CA SER A 510 -4.48 -39.38 11.14
C SER A 510 -4.58 -38.17 10.21
N GLN A 511 -5.78 -37.60 10.03
CA GLN A 511 -5.94 -36.30 9.35
C GLN A 511 -5.44 -35.14 10.23
N SER A 512 -4.11 -35.06 10.39
CA SER A 512 -3.42 -33.84 10.79
C SER A 512 -3.92 -32.70 9.89
N GLN A 513 -4.69 -31.79 10.49
CA GLN A 513 -5.23 -30.63 9.81
C GLN A 513 -4.09 -29.63 9.63
N THR A 514 -3.43 -29.69 8.47
CA THR A 514 -2.52 -28.63 8.02
C THR A 514 -3.28 -27.31 8.09
N PRO A 515 -2.82 -26.32 8.87
CA PRO A 515 -3.58 -25.10 9.08
C PRO A 515 -3.92 -24.40 7.77
N GLY A 516 -5.10 -23.80 7.70
CA GLY A 516 -5.46 -22.93 6.59
C GLY A 516 -4.59 -21.68 6.51
N HIS A 517 -4.90 -20.83 5.55
CA HIS A 517 -4.36 -19.48 5.44
C HIS A 517 -5.51 -18.48 5.44
N ALA A 518 -5.27 -17.33 6.05
CA ALA A 518 -6.16 -16.18 5.96
C ALA A 518 -5.51 -15.07 5.13
N TYR A 519 -6.33 -14.37 4.38
CA TYR A 519 -5.93 -13.29 3.48
C TYR A 519 -6.93 -12.14 3.60
N LEU A 520 -6.42 -10.91 3.59
CA LEU A 520 -7.22 -9.74 3.25
C LEU A 520 -7.10 -9.54 1.73
N LEU A 521 -8.22 -9.52 1.02
CA LEU A 521 -8.28 -9.25 -0.41
C LEU A 521 -8.86 -7.86 -0.62
N GLU A 522 -8.29 -7.11 -1.55
CA GLU A 522 -8.72 -5.75 -1.86
C GLU A 522 -8.73 -5.51 -3.37
N GLU A 523 -9.50 -4.51 -3.78
CA GLU A 523 -9.50 -3.94 -5.13
C GLU A 523 -8.06 -3.56 -5.53
N LEU A 524 -7.55 -4.17 -6.60
CA LEU A 524 -6.22 -3.81 -7.10
C LEU A 524 -6.27 -2.42 -7.73
N LEU A 525 -5.40 -1.55 -7.25
CA LEU A 525 -5.31 -0.17 -7.73
C LEU A 525 -4.73 -0.11 -9.16
N PRO A 526 -5.11 0.88 -9.98
CA PRO A 526 -4.64 0.96 -11.36
C PRO A 526 -3.11 1.07 -11.44
N ALA A 527 -2.48 0.23 -12.26
CA ALA A 527 -1.03 0.08 -12.33
C ALA A 527 -0.25 1.35 -12.74
N ASN A 528 -0.93 2.34 -13.31
CA ASN A 528 -0.35 3.61 -13.77
C ASN A 528 -0.54 4.77 -12.79
N THR A 529 -1.19 4.55 -11.65
CA THR A 529 -1.43 5.61 -10.65
C THR A 529 -0.34 5.53 -9.59
N PRO A 530 0.39 6.62 -9.29
CA PRO A 530 1.22 6.66 -8.09
C PRO A 530 0.26 6.44 -6.93
N PHE A 531 0.57 5.49 -6.06
CA PHE A 531 -0.14 5.37 -4.81
C PHE A 531 0.80 6.13 -3.78
N ILE A 532 0.33 7.18 -3.07
CA ILE A 532 1.05 8.16 -2.20
C ILE A 532 0.64 8.08 -0.71
N LYS A 533 1.57 8.22 0.26
CA LYS A 533 1.25 8.37 1.70
C LYS A 533 0.93 9.81 2.07
N TYR A 534 -0.33 10.10 2.41
CA TYR A 534 -0.78 11.46 2.70
C TYR A 534 -0.45 11.97 4.11
N ILE A 535 -0.64 11.15 5.16
CA ILE A 535 -0.53 11.54 6.58
C ILE A 535 0.24 10.44 7.33
N GLN A 536 0.92 10.80 8.42
CA GLN A 536 1.66 9.88 9.29
C GLN A 536 0.87 9.57 10.57
N ASN A 537 1.03 8.36 11.12
CA ASN A 537 0.26 7.95 12.30
C ASN A 537 0.48 8.83 13.55
N ALA A 538 1.65 9.45 13.66
CA ALA A 538 2.06 10.27 14.79
C ALA A 538 1.75 11.76 14.64
N ASP A 539 1.25 12.20 13.47
CA ASP A 539 1.19 13.61 13.09
C ASP A 539 -0.14 13.96 12.40
N ALA A 540 -0.69 15.13 12.71
CA ALA A 540 -1.98 15.60 12.18
C ALA A 540 -1.86 16.46 10.91
N VAL A 541 -0.73 16.38 10.20
CA VAL A 541 -0.38 17.22 9.03
C VAL A 541 -0.07 16.39 7.78
N PRO A 542 -0.17 16.96 6.56
CA PRO A 542 0.23 16.28 5.34
C PRO A 542 1.74 16.02 5.32
N LEU A 543 2.16 14.91 4.71
CA LEU A 543 3.57 14.63 4.47
C LEU A 543 4.12 15.27 3.19
N GLN A 544 3.25 15.64 2.26
CA GLN A 544 3.64 16.34 1.04
C GLN A 544 4.00 17.79 1.35
N THR A 545 4.97 18.35 0.63
CA THR A 545 5.13 19.81 0.55
C THR A 545 4.09 20.42 -0.42
N PRO A 546 3.82 21.74 -0.38
CA PRO A 546 2.80 22.37 -1.22
C PRO A 546 2.99 22.23 -2.75
N ASP A 547 4.20 21.89 -3.19
CA ASP A 547 4.60 21.65 -4.57
C ASP A 547 4.62 20.17 -4.98
N GLU A 548 4.39 19.24 -4.05
CA GLU A 548 4.36 17.80 -4.31
C GLU A 548 2.96 17.29 -4.70
N ASP A 549 2.93 16.34 -5.63
CA ASP A 549 1.71 15.64 -6.04
C ASP A 549 0.98 15.03 -4.82
N GLY A 550 -0.32 15.34 -4.71
CA GLY A 550 -1.17 14.83 -3.63
C GLY A 550 -1.30 15.74 -2.41
N TYR A 551 -0.59 16.88 -2.34
CA TYR A 551 -0.70 17.82 -1.22
C TYR A 551 -2.14 18.27 -0.93
N ASP A 552 -2.91 18.67 -1.96
CA ASP A 552 -4.32 19.08 -1.81
C ASP A 552 -5.20 17.95 -1.24
N THR A 553 -4.90 16.68 -1.57
CA THR A 553 -5.56 15.50 -1.02
C THR A 553 -5.17 15.28 0.43
N GLY A 554 -3.90 15.48 0.79
CA GLY A 554 -3.43 15.45 2.18
C GLY A 554 -4.09 16.52 3.05
N ILE A 555 -4.15 17.76 2.58
CA ILE A 555 -4.86 18.88 3.24
C ILE A 555 -6.34 18.57 3.44
N PHE A 556 -7.00 17.99 2.42
CA PHE A 556 -8.38 17.55 2.54
C PHE A 556 -8.55 16.41 3.57
N LEU A 557 -7.64 15.44 3.60
CA LEU A 557 -7.67 14.36 4.59
C LEU A 557 -7.43 14.86 6.02
N CYS A 558 -6.55 15.85 6.24
CA CYS A 558 -6.39 16.51 7.55
C CYS A 558 -7.69 17.19 8.00
N PHE A 559 -8.43 17.80 7.07
CA PHE A 559 -9.76 18.35 7.37
C PHE A 559 -10.77 17.25 7.73
N ILE A 560 -10.78 16.13 6.99
CA ILE A 560 -11.66 14.99 7.27
C ILE A 560 -11.38 14.42 8.67
N GLN A 561 -10.12 14.31 9.09
CA GLN A 561 -9.73 13.90 10.45
C GLN A 561 -10.31 14.81 11.52
N HIS A 562 -10.17 16.13 11.35
CA HIS A 562 -10.70 17.12 12.28
C HIS A 562 -12.24 17.09 12.31
N LEU A 563 -12.90 17.03 11.15
CA LEU A 563 -14.35 16.88 11.06
C LEU A 563 -14.83 15.63 11.82
N GLN A 564 -14.17 14.49 11.64
CA GLN A 564 -14.52 13.24 12.33
C GLN A 564 -14.23 13.29 13.83
N TYR A 565 -13.14 13.95 14.25
CA TYR A 565 -12.87 14.21 15.67
C TYR A 565 -14.02 15.01 16.30
N ASN A 566 -14.49 16.07 15.66
CA ASN A 566 -15.59 16.90 16.16
C ASN A 566 -16.94 16.15 16.14
N LEU A 567 -17.27 15.50 15.02
CA LEU A 567 -18.51 14.73 14.86
C LEU A 567 -18.61 13.51 15.80
N THR A 568 -17.49 12.99 16.28
CA THR A 568 -17.46 11.91 17.29
C THR A 568 -17.26 12.42 18.71
N HIS A 569 -17.31 13.73 18.96
CA HIS A 569 -17.07 14.36 20.27
C HIS A 569 -15.73 13.94 20.89
N GLY A 570 -14.67 13.97 20.09
CA GLY A 570 -13.32 13.60 20.52
C GLY A 570 -13.16 12.13 20.91
N GLN A 571 -13.96 11.22 20.33
CA GLN A 571 -13.86 9.78 20.61
C GLN A 571 -13.06 9.00 19.55
N ALA A 572 -13.13 9.39 18.27
CA ALA A 572 -12.41 8.69 17.19
C ALA A 572 -12.08 9.59 16.00
N PHE A 573 -10.94 9.36 15.38
CA PHE A 573 -10.63 9.84 14.03
C PHE A 573 -9.73 8.84 13.31
N PRO A 574 -9.86 8.66 11.99
CA PRO A 574 -8.92 7.86 11.22
C PRO A 574 -7.61 8.62 11.03
N SER A 575 -6.58 8.32 11.82
CA SER A 575 -5.22 8.68 11.40
C SER A 575 -4.86 7.83 10.19
N VAL A 576 -4.70 8.42 9.02
CA VAL A 576 -4.70 7.62 7.79
C VAL A 576 -3.30 7.11 7.49
N SER A 577 -2.95 5.96 8.10
CA SER A 577 -1.64 5.29 8.01
C SER A 577 -1.34 4.68 6.64
N TRP A 578 -1.19 5.53 5.64
CA TRP A 578 -0.50 5.16 4.41
C TRP A 578 1.01 4.90 4.73
N SER A 579 1.82 4.31 3.84
CA SER A 579 3.19 3.85 4.19
C SER A 579 4.25 4.06 3.09
N THR A 580 4.90 5.22 3.03
CA THR A 580 6.01 5.47 2.12
C THR A 580 7.37 5.07 2.70
N HIS A 581 7.98 4.05 2.10
CA HIS A 581 9.38 4.14 1.71
C HIS A 581 9.70 3.20 0.55
N LEU A 582 9.91 3.76 -0.65
CA LEU A 582 11.17 3.64 -1.40
C LEU A 582 11.13 4.52 -2.65
N ARG A 583 12.19 5.31 -2.88
CA ARG A 583 12.50 5.85 -4.21
C ARG A 583 13.46 4.88 -4.90
N SER A 584 12.94 3.93 -5.69
CA SER A 584 13.73 3.27 -6.73
C SER A 584 12.84 2.83 -7.88
N THR A 585 13.37 3.03 -9.08
CA THR A 585 12.84 2.63 -10.40
C THR A 585 12.01 1.34 -10.45
N ASP A 586 10.93 1.39 -11.22
CA ASP A 586 10.05 0.29 -11.67
C ASP A 586 9.09 -0.33 -10.64
N TYR A 587 7.90 0.29 -10.56
CA TYR A 587 6.62 -0.19 -10.00
C TYR A 587 6.47 -0.34 -8.47
N PHE A 588 5.26 -0.01 -8.01
CA PHE A 588 4.66 -0.17 -6.67
C PHE A 588 4.79 1.00 -5.65
N THR A 589 3.85 1.08 -4.68
CA THR A 589 2.96 2.27 -4.51
C THR A 589 2.20 2.33 -3.13
N LEU A 590 1.53 3.43 -2.65
CA LEU A 590 0.72 3.58 -1.36
C LEU A 590 -0.50 4.62 -1.09
N GLY A 591 -1.24 5.21 -2.06
CA GLY A 591 -2.57 5.94 -2.07
C GLY A 591 -3.08 6.45 -3.49
N ALA A 592 -4.03 5.83 -4.26
CA ALA A 592 -4.23 6.00 -5.75
C ALA A 592 -5.45 6.83 -6.24
N GLY A 593 -5.24 8.10 -6.62
CA GLY A 593 -6.30 8.95 -7.19
C GLY A 593 -7.43 9.19 -6.19
N LEU A 594 -8.61 8.59 -6.43
CA LEU A 594 -9.75 8.63 -5.50
C LEU A 594 -9.84 7.41 -4.57
N LEU A 595 -8.85 6.51 -4.58
CA LEU A 595 -8.87 5.24 -3.84
C LEU A 595 -7.87 5.20 -2.67
N LEU A 596 -8.39 4.83 -1.51
CA LEU A 596 -7.71 4.62 -0.23
C LEU A 596 -7.76 3.12 0.14
N THR A 597 -6.73 2.53 0.73
CA THR A 597 -6.71 1.12 1.24
C THR A 597 -6.43 1.01 2.75
N ASP A 598 -5.27 0.53 3.21
CA ASP A 598 -4.79 0.43 4.60
C ASP A 598 -5.06 1.69 5.45
N PRO A 599 -6.17 1.76 6.23
CA PRO A 599 -6.41 2.88 7.13
C PRO A 599 -5.65 2.65 8.45
N GLN A 600 -5.67 3.64 9.32
CA GLN A 600 -5.65 3.39 10.76
C GLN A 600 -6.80 4.18 11.40
N VAL A 601 -7.32 3.69 12.51
CA VAL A 601 -8.31 4.40 13.34
C VAL A 601 -7.67 4.65 14.69
N MET A 602 -7.65 5.92 15.08
CA MET A 602 -7.20 6.37 16.40
C MET A 602 -8.44 6.58 17.25
N THR A 603 -8.42 6.07 18.47
CA THR A 603 -9.57 6.16 19.39
C THR A 603 -9.15 6.70 20.74
N HIS A 604 -10.05 7.39 21.42
CA HIS A 604 -9.82 7.82 22.78
C HIS A 604 -9.47 6.62 23.68
N PRO A 605 -8.36 6.64 24.43
CA PRO A 605 -7.83 5.47 25.12
C PRO A 605 -8.75 4.87 26.20
N SER A 606 -9.73 5.62 26.72
CA SER A 606 -10.72 5.08 27.66
C SER A 606 -11.61 4.00 27.05
N LEU A 607 -11.79 4.00 25.72
CA LEU A 607 -12.64 3.03 25.02
C LEU A 607 -12.06 1.61 25.08
N ALA A 608 -10.72 1.49 25.17
CA ALA A 608 -10.01 0.22 25.16
C ALA A 608 -10.25 -0.67 26.39
N LYS A 609 -10.70 -0.12 27.54
CA LYS A 609 -11.09 -0.86 28.77
C LYS A 609 -10.19 -2.04 29.19
N GLY A 610 -8.89 -2.00 28.88
CA GLY A 610 -7.93 -3.07 29.17
C GLY A 610 -7.87 -4.25 28.20
N SER A 611 -8.65 -4.28 27.12
CA SER A 611 -8.61 -5.36 26.10
C SER A 611 -7.52 -5.19 25.04
N GLY A 612 -6.56 -4.27 25.26
CA GLY A 612 -5.53 -3.89 24.30
C GLY A 612 -6.04 -2.84 23.30
N SER A 613 -5.38 -2.73 22.15
CA SER A 613 -5.76 -1.75 21.15
C SER A 613 -7.05 -2.12 20.41
N LEU A 614 -8.06 -1.24 20.52
CA LEU A 614 -9.17 -1.19 19.56
C LEU A 614 -8.59 -0.83 18.18
N PHE A 615 -8.87 -1.65 17.17
CA PHE A 615 -8.37 -1.47 15.80
C PHE A 615 -6.86 -1.68 15.59
N GLY A 616 -6.23 -2.53 16.41
CA GLY A 616 -4.91 -3.10 16.12
C GLY A 616 -3.71 -2.21 16.47
N GLU A 617 -2.51 -2.72 16.24
CA GLU A 617 -1.25 -2.18 16.81
C GLU A 617 -0.91 -0.73 16.41
N GLY A 618 -1.54 -0.17 15.36
CA GLY A 618 -1.33 1.21 14.93
C GLY A 618 -2.13 2.28 15.66
N ASN A 619 -3.00 1.94 16.64
CA ASN A 619 -3.71 2.93 17.45
C ASN A 619 -2.77 3.53 18.52
N VAL A 620 -2.13 4.66 18.19
CA VAL A 620 -1.14 5.32 19.04
C VAL A 620 -1.84 6.29 20.00
N GLN A 621 -1.89 5.94 21.28
CA GLN A 621 -2.53 6.75 22.32
C GLN A 621 -1.95 8.17 22.42
N GLU A 622 -0.64 8.31 22.23
CA GLU A 622 0.09 9.58 22.26
C GLU A 622 -0.31 10.48 21.10
N ALA A 623 -0.44 9.90 19.89
CA ALA A 623 -0.90 10.63 18.70
C ALA A 623 -2.34 11.10 18.85
N PHE A 624 -3.23 10.28 19.44
CA PHE A 624 -4.59 10.71 19.75
C PHE A 624 -4.62 11.91 20.68
N LYS A 625 -3.80 11.90 21.75
CA LYS A 625 -3.70 13.03 22.70
C LYS A 625 -3.07 14.27 22.08
N ALA A 626 -2.10 14.09 21.18
CA ALA A 626 -1.40 15.19 20.52
C ALA A 626 -2.22 15.84 19.39
N PHE A 627 -3.18 15.12 18.80
CA PHE A 627 -3.96 15.56 17.64
C PHE A 627 -4.54 16.98 17.76
N PRO A 628 -5.20 17.38 18.87
CA PRO A 628 -5.76 18.74 18.99
C PRO A 628 -4.70 19.85 19.03
N ALA A 629 -3.46 19.55 19.42
CA ALA A 629 -2.35 20.50 19.44
C ALA A 629 -1.50 20.46 18.15
N GLN A 630 -1.48 19.32 17.45
CA GLN A 630 -0.76 19.15 16.18
C GLN A 630 -1.58 19.59 14.96
N HIS A 631 -2.91 19.53 15.02
CA HIS A 631 -3.75 19.79 13.85
C HIS A 631 -3.76 21.28 13.49
N CYS A 632 -3.14 21.63 12.35
CA CYS A 632 -3.29 22.95 11.75
C CYS A 632 -4.61 23.01 10.95
N CYS A 633 -5.55 23.85 11.41
CA CYS A 633 -6.74 24.16 10.63
C CYS A 633 -6.36 24.73 9.26
N ASN A 634 -7.15 24.39 8.24
CA ASN A 634 -6.88 24.75 6.86
C ASN A 634 -8.15 25.25 6.16
N ARG A 635 -8.00 25.66 4.89
CA ARG A 635 -9.06 26.24 4.05
C ARG A 635 -10.39 25.46 4.02
N TYR A 636 -10.38 24.14 4.22
CA TYR A 636 -11.61 23.34 4.36
C TYR A 636 -12.20 23.49 5.77
N CYS A 637 -11.39 23.34 6.83
CA CYS A 637 -11.82 23.56 8.22
C CYS A 637 -12.49 24.92 8.41
N ASP A 638 -11.88 25.98 7.85
CA ASP A 638 -12.41 27.35 7.88
C ASP A 638 -13.74 27.45 7.11
N TRP A 639 -13.82 26.89 5.91
CA TRP A 639 -15.03 26.97 5.07
C TRP A 639 -16.24 26.25 5.67
N PHE A 640 -16.01 25.11 6.30
CA PHE A 640 -17.03 24.31 6.98
C PHE A 640 -17.30 24.80 8.43
N ASN A 641 -16.70 25.91 8.84
CA ASN A 641 -16.83 26.52 10.18
C ASN A 641 -16.57 25.54 11.33
N LEU A 642 -15.51 24.73 11.24
CA LEU A 642 -15.12 23.85 12.33
C LEU A 642 -14.54 24.68 13.49
N GLU A 643 -14.85 24.27 14.73
CA GLU A 643 -14.19 24.83 15.91
C GLU A 643 -12.68 24.57 15.83
N LYS A 644 -11.85 25.58 16.08
CA LYS A 644 -10.40 25.40 16.02
C LYS A 644 -9.90 24.57 17.19
N LEU A 645 -9.15 23.52 16.87
CA LEU A 645 -8.41 22.75 17.88
C LEU A 645 -7.20 23.56 18.38
N GLY A 646 -6.85 23.41 19.66
CA GLY A 646 -5.62 23.94 20.25
C GLY A 646 -5.64 25.39 20.76
N GLU A 647 -6.57 26.25 20.32
CA GLU A 647 -6.58 27.67 20.73
C GLU A 647 -7.22 27.95 22.13
N ASN A 648 -7.92 26.99 22.75
CA ASN A 648 -8.85 27.24 23.87
C ASN A 648 -8.53 26.56 25.23
N VAL A 649 -7.28 26.15 25.53
CA VAL A 649 -6.96 25.48 26.82
C VAL A 649 -5.73 26.07 27.52
N ILE A 650 -5.82 27.35 27.91
CA ILE A 650 -4.87 27.98 28.86
C ILE A 650 -5.59 28.71 30.01
N ASP A 651 -6.81 29.23 29.83
CA ASP A 651 -7.45 30.18 30.77
C ASP A 651 -8.66 29.65 31.55
N SER A 652 -8.75 28.35 31.88
CA SER A 652 -9.79 27.85 32.81
C SER A 652 -9.44 26.58 33.61
N GLU A 653 -8.57 26.72 34.61
CA GLU A 653 -8.55 25.92 35.86
C GLU A 653 -8.45 26.85 37.08
#